data_AF-A0A4Y3WV37-F1
#
_entry.id   AF-A0A4Y3WV37-F1
#
_cell.length_a   1.000
_cell.length_b   1.000
_cell.length_c   1.000
_cell.angle_alpha   90.00
_cell.angle_beta   90.00
_cell.angle_gamma   90.00
#
_symmetry.space_group_name_H-M   'P 1'
#
loop_
_entity.id
_entity.type
_entity.pdbx_description
1 polymer ?
#
loop_
_entity_poly.entity_id
_entity_poly.type
_entity_poly.pdbx_seq_one_letter_code
_entity_poly.pdbx_strand_id
1 'polypeptide(L)'
;MVEHAARHRAERNGAGQHGDTGQHGDTEHWVELRVHGVRATDPEDMLDVDRVVQVAGDELGRVFRRADRRGAELREPDGHVVEAYHWGRLTSGSFSQALWLLLAPFGLVNAAQFTLPRPVGTWPRRWHELAGAALRLLGLAMTALFVLTMATLTVDLWAWQQAGATGGGAYALALLAPVALLGFFRWAAGPPAPDVREAARKDGGIDAPVPPSREQPSDLVHRDFFLGAHDLGSLRLLHVAGGLTVVAGVGAPLTAAAGFPPVLRAVAAALFVLVAVVVTAGLRDLNTATNPWDPDDPAAAVARRRRRNTELVAQALAVLAGSAALVTVGAALLAPVGGGTGGLPGLDLICFLVMVVAAAAVGLLALGNLLVARGVRAGDAFAPYAGGWACTLLALLGLFLGVGYSGAFATIVAAALTSDERPVVVPELLSRVAYAWGITAAGVLLLAGYLLVRRRSAIAAVTPAVAAGAPWLTGRWARKVAAAMWVARLKNGLACVLTVFGVLGVVLTVFAAVDLAPVVGLPPVALPWMLDVLSWWPRPDAPAPAFQVALLAFGTLTLTGLATGLMLLARTALFGASARRGINVVWDVVAFWPRAVHPFVPSAYSARAVADLEDRIRWHLAPGRTGRLAVCGHSQGSLLTFAALVRLAASPADRALLDRVAYLTFGSQLQVMFARGFPAYVNRAAVTALYGDLRGNWRNLYRDTDALAGPVLSWRRPATGWIEAPGAPVLDRASEPGRERYGPDWRIADPLPPADPTLQESCLLPLRGHGEYWLDPAWYEALADLGCPRAVAHRTASPDAAQGLPPGQGGQAGMVVDEAPDPPGVDARVLAQGPADRLAQEEVGIGQVGLDGVGEQTQVGVGAGPELGDDRCPAQPPVGVADPGAQHRQE
;
A
#
# COMPACT_ATOMS: atom_id res chain seq x y z
N MET A 1 5.22 21.10 74.29
CA MET A 1 3.98 20.34 74.54
C MET A 1 3.19 20.37 73.24
N VAL A 2 2.80 19.19 72.71
CA VAL A 2 2.37 18.92 71.31
C VAL A 2 3.54 18.78 70.30
N GLU A 3 4.48 17.87 70.62
CA GLU A 3 5.39 17.28 69.62
C GLU A 3 5.69 15.80 69.97
N HIS A 4 4.69 15.11 70.54
CA HIS A 4 4.87 13.80 71.21
C HIS A 4 3.74 12.79 70.90
N ALA A 5 3.23 12.73 69.66
CA ALA A 5 2.17 11.78 69.29
C ALA A 5 2.29 11.06 67.93
N ALA A 6 3.32 11.32 67.11
CA ALA A 6 3.44 10.69 65.78
C ALA A 6 4.64 9.72 65.61
N ARG A 7 5.50 9.57 66.62
CA ARG A 7 6.73 8.76 66.52
C ARG A 7 6.69 7.40 67.25
N HIS A 8 5.53 6.97 67.77
CA HIS A 8 5.44 5.74 68.57
C HIS A 8 4.74 4.54 67.90
N ARG A 9 4.57 4.53 66.57
CA ARG A 9 3.94 3.41 65.85
C ARG A 9 4.81 2.74 64.78
N ALA A 10 6.13 2.92 64.85
CA ALA A 10 7.08 2.34 63.89
C ALA A 10 8.03 1.28 64.48
N GLU A 11 7.98 0.95 65.78
CA GLU A 11 9.02 0.10 66.41
C GLU A 11 8.51 -1.12 67.21
N ARG A 12 7.26 -1.55 67.04
CA ARG A 12 6.80 -2.84 67.60
C ARG A 12 5.90 -3.55 66.61
N ASN A 13 6.50 -4.42 65.80
CA ASN A 13 6.00 -5.76 65.43
C ASN A 13 6.95 -6.46 64.43
N GLY A 14 8.25 -6.42 64.71
CA GLY A 14 9.19 -7.39 64.17
C GLY A 14 9.34 -8.55 65.15
N ALA A 15 8.50 -9.58 65.04
CA ALA A 15 8.76 -10.93 65.55
C ALA A 15 7.66 -11.90 65.09
N GLY A 16 8.01 -12.83 64.20
CA GLY A 16 7.29 -14.08 63.98
C GLY A 16 6.34 -14.09 62.79
N GLN A 17 6.85 -14.47 61.62
CA GLN A 17 6.10 -15.36 60.73
C GLN A 17 7.09 -16.28 60.02
N HIS A 18 6.91 -17.58 60.29
CA HIS A 18 7.58 -18.71 59.67
C HIS A 18 7.45 -18.67 58.15
N GLY A 19 8.47 -19.25 57.50
CA GLY A 19 8.56 -19.36 56.06
C GLY A 19 7.30 -19.96 55.44
N ASP A 20 6.72 -19.19 54.54
CA ASP A 20 6.03 -19.74 53.39
C ASP A 20 6.87 -19.35 52.18
N THR A 21 7.82 -20.23 51.84
CA THR A 21 8.46 -20.24 50.52
C THR A 21 7.42 -20.71 49.51
N GLY A 22 6.39 -19.90 49.31
CA GLY A 22 5.52 -19.99 48.15
C GLY A 22 6.32 -19.49 46.96
N GLN A 23 6.69 -20.39 46.06
CA GLN A 23 7.17 -20.08 44.72
C GLN A 23 6.10 -19.28 43.96
N HIS A 24 5.97 -17.98 44.23
CA HIS A 24 5.49 -17.05 43.22
C HIS A 24 6.69 -16.86 42.30
N GLY A 25 6.72 -17.62 41.20
CA GLY A 25 7.75 -17.46 40.19
C GLY A 25 7.86 -15.99 39.80
N ASP A 26 9.08 -15.45 39.80
CA ASP A 26 9.43 -14.19 39.17
C ASP A 26 8.96 -14.25 37.70
N THR A 27 7.70 -13.91 37.44
CA THR A 27 7.24 -13.59 36.11
C THR A 27 7.87 -12.24 35.79
N GLU A 28 9.00 -12.25 35.06
CA GLU A 28 9.63 -11.05 34.51
C GLU A 28 8.55 -10.10 33.97
N HIS A 29 8.56 -8.85 34.43
CA HIS A 29 7.64 -7.82 33.94
C HIS A 29 7.83 -7.64 32.43
N TRP A 30 6.85 -8.04 31.62
CA TRP A 30 6.94 -7.97 30.15
C TRP A 30 5.84 -7.09 29.55
N VAL A 31 6.04 -6.70 28.28
CA VAL A 31 5.11 -5.84 27.53
C VAL A 31 4.78 -6.48 26.19
N GLU A 32 3.51 -6.42 25.79
CA GLU A 32 3.02 -6.83 24.48
C GLU A 32 2.78 -5.61 23.58
N LEU A 33 3.60 -5.40 22.55
CA LEU A 33 3.46 -4.32 21.57
C LEU A 33 2.83 -4.85 20.28
N ARG A 34 1.56 -4.53 20.04
CA ARG A 34 0.79 -4.90 18.85
C ARG A 34 0.89 -3.83 17.75
N VAL A 35 1.11 -4.25 16.51
CA VAL A 35 1.19 -3.38 15.32
C VAL A 35 0.23 -3.88 14.25
N HIS A 36 -0.73 -3.04 13.85
CA HIS A 36 -1.77 -3.41 12.88
C HIS A 36 -1.27 -3.45 11.42
N GLY A 37 -2.07 -4.09 10.57
CA GLY A 37 -1.91 -4.09 9.11
C GLY A 37 -2.65 -2.95 8.38
N VAL A 38 -2.78 -3.08 7.05
CA VAL A 38 -3.33 -2.05 6.13
C VAL A 38 -4.78 -1.61 6.38
N ARG A 39 -5.55 -2.34 7.18
CA ARG A 39 -6.96 -1.99 7.47
C ARG A 39 -7.12 -0.91 8.53
N ALA A 40 -6.01 -0.42 9.11
CA ALA A 40 -6.01 0.53 10.23
C ALA A 40 -7.01 0.10 11.31
N THR A 41 -6.85 -1.13 11.81
CA THR A 41 -7.69 -1.68 12.88
C THR A 41 -7.72 -0.70 14.05
N ASP A 42 -8.92 -0.37 14.51
CA ASP A 42 -9.10 0.59 15.58
C ASP A 42 -8.36 0.08 16.84
N PRO A 43 -7.72 0.97 17.62
CA PRO A 43 -6.92 0.53 18.77
C PRO A 43 -7.73 -0.28 19.80
N GLU A 44 -9.03 0.00 19.95
CA GLU A 44 -9.98 -0.76 20.77
C GLU A 44 -10.06 -2.22 20.33
N ASP A 45 -10.19 -2.47 19.02
CA ASP A 45 -10.21 -3.81 18.44
C ASP A 45 -8.85 -4.51 18.56
N MET A 46 -7.75 -3.78 18.34
CA MET A 46 -6.40 -4.32 18.47
C MET A 46 -6.09 -4.78 19.91
N LEU A 47 -6.59 -4.03 20.88
CA LEU A 47 -6.36 -4.25 22.30
C LEU A 47 -7.49 -5.04 22.98
N ASP A 48 -8.52 -5.44 22.22
CA ASP A 48 -9.70 -6.19 22.70
C ASP A 48 -10.29 -5.55 23.97
N VAL A 49 -10.59 -4.25 23.90
CA VAL A 49 -11.12 -3.47 25.03
C VAL A 49 -12.01 -2.33 24.53
N ASP A 50 -13.05 -2.00 25.29
CA ASP A 50 -14.00 -0.93 24.93
C ASP A 50 -13.38 0.48 24.93
N ARG A 51 -12.26 0.70 25.64
CA ARG A 51 -11.61 2.01 25.79
C ARG A 51 -10.10 1.92 25.82
N VAL A 52 -9.47 2.91 25.19
CA VAL A 52 -8.03 3.06 25.10
C VAL A 52 -7.61 4.48 25.49
N VAL A 53 -6.35 4.62 25.91
CA VAL A 53 -5.73 5.92 26.16
C VAL A 53 -4.43 6.03 25.38
N GLN A 54 -4.20 7.17 24.72
CA GLN A 54 -2.92 7.44 24.08
C GLN A 54 -1.87 7.76 25.15
N VAL A 55 -0.79 6.99 25.19
CA VAL A 55 0.27 7.10 26.21
C VAL A 55 1.60 7.62 25.66
N ALA A 56 1.78 7.58 24.33
CA ALA A 56 2.95 8.11 23.66
C ALA A 56 2.65 8.43 22.20
N GLY A 57 3.59 9.14 21.56
CA GLY A 57 3.48 9.53 20.15
C GLY A 57 2.65 10.80 19.92
N ASP A 58 2.65 11.26 18.68
CA ASP A 58 1.91 12.44 18.21
C ASP A 58 0.59 12.03 17.53
N GLU A 59 -0.07 12.93 16.79
CA GLU A 59 -1.33 12.60 16.10
C GLU A 59 -1.18 11.59 14.95
N LEU A 60 0.03 11.38 14.43
CA LEU A 60 0.30 10.53 13.27
C LEU A 60 0.75 9.13 13.69
N GLY A 61 1.77 9.04 14.55
CA GLY A 61 2.29 7.79 15.12
C GLY A 61 1.88 7.66 16.58
N ARG A 62 0.76 7.00 16.84
CA ARG A 62 0.11 6.96 18.17
C ARG A 62 0.38 5.64 18.89
N VAL A 63 0.62 5.69 20.21
CA VAL A 63 0.70 4.49 21.05
C VAL A 63 -0.44 4.49 22.05
N PHE A 64 -1.24 3.43 22.04
CA PHE A 64 -2.40 3.25 22.91
C PHE A 64 -2.17 2.15 23.93
N ARG A 65 -2.76 2.32 25.12
CA ARG A 65 -2.92 1.28 26.15
C ARG A 65 -4.38 1.05 26.47
N ARG A 66 -4.69 -0.13 27.00
CA ARG A 66 -6.01 -0.46 27.53
C ARG A 66 -6.34 0.43 28.71
N ALA A 67 -7.57 0.93 28.76
CA ALA A 67 -8.04 1.79 29.85
C ALA A 67 -9.44 1.40 30.31
N ASP A 68 -9.72 1.58 31.60
CA ASP A 68 -11.05 1.40 32.15
C ASP A 68 -11.97 2.58 31.80
N ARG A 69 -13.22 2.54 32.29
CA ARG A 69 -14.19 3.63 32.07
C ARG A 69 -13.75 4.97 32.66
N ARG A 70 -12.82 4.98 33.61
CA ARG A 70 -12.28 6.18 34.28
C ARG A 70 -10.95 6.63 33.66
N GLY A 71 -10.43 5.92 32.66
CA GLY A 71 -9.14 6.21 32.02
C GLY A 71 -7.92 5.62 32.73
N ALA A 72 -8.11 4.75 33.74
CA ALA A 72 -7.02 4.08 34.42
C ALA A 72 -6.49 2.90 33.58
N GLU A 73 -5.17 2.70 33.57
CA GLU A 73 -4.52 1.61 32.82
C GLU A 73 -5.06 0.23 33.25
N LEU A 74 -5.51 -0.56 32.27
CA LEU A 74 -5.90 -1.95 32.47
C LEU A 74 -4.76 -2.87 32.09
N ARG A 75 -4.28 -3.65 33.05
CA ARG A 75 -3.29 -4.72 32.84
C ARG A 75 -3.98 -6.06 32.66
N GLU A 76 -3.31 -7.00 32.01
CA GLU A 76 -3.78 -8.38 31.95
C GLU A 76 -3.69 -9.05 33.33
N PRO A 77 -4.40 -10.17 33.58
CA PRO A 77 -4.44 -10.84 34.89
C PRO A 77 -3.08 -11.26 35.46
N ASP A 78 -2.08 -11.42 34.59
CA ASP A 78 -0.69 -11.72 34.91
C ASP A 78 0.19 -10.47 35.08
N GLY A 79 -0.41 -9.28 35.02
CA GLY A 79 0.23 -7.99 35.26
C GLY A 79 0.99 -7.39 34.08
N HIS A 80 1.02 -8.06 32.91
CA HIS A 80 1.69 -7.49 31.73
C HIS A 80 0.86 -6.38 31.08
N VAL A 81 1.57 -5.49 30.37
CA VAL A 81 0.96 -4.34 29.68
C VAL A 81 0.81 -4.66 28.20
N VAL A 82 -0.37 -4.40 27.64
CA VAL A 82 -0.63 -4.51 26.20
C VAL A 82 -0.72 -3.11 25.59
N GLU A 83 0.11 -2.85 24.59
CA GLU A 83 0.21 -1.61 23.84
C GLU A 83 -0.12 -1.82 22.36
N ALA A 84 -0.73 -0.82 21.73
CA ALA A 84 -0.95 -0.79 20.30
C ALA A 84 -0.23 0.40 19.66
N TYR A 85 0.69 0.14 18.74
CA TYR A 85 1.22 1.19 17.86
C TYR A 85 0.31 1.32 16.64
N HIS A 86 -0.30 2.50 16.51
CA HIS A 86 -1.27 2.81 15.48
C HIS A 86 -0.73 3.85 14.50
N TRP A 87 -0.38 3.38 13.30
CA TRP A 87 0.19 4.18 12.22
C TRP A 87 -0.82 4.59 11.15
N GLY A 88 -2.09 4.16 11.25
CA GLY A 88 -3.09 4.38 10.19
C GLY A 88 -3.31 5.85 9.78
N ARG A 89 -2.98 6.83 10.64
CA ARG A 89 -3.09 8.27 10.28
C ARG A 89 -1.96 8.76 9.37
N LEU A 90 -0.85 8.02 9.27
CA LEU A 90 0.21 8.31 8.30
C LEU A 90 -0.25 8.01 6.86
N THR A 91 -1.25 7.16 6.68
CA THR A 91 -1.80 6.80 5.35
C THR A 91 -3.26 7.21 5.15
N SER A 92 -3.93 7.73 6.19
CA SER A 92 -5.32 8.19 6.15
C SER A 92 -5.56 9.46 6.99
N GLY A 93 -6.25 10.48 6.46
CA GLY A 93 -6.57 11.70 7.21
C GLY A 93 -6.46 13.06 6.48
N SER A 94 -5.91 13.16 5.26
CA SER A 94 -5.82 14.45 4.55
C SER A 94 -6.64 14.49 3.25
N PHE A 95 -7.21 15.65 2.92
CA PHE A 95 -7.90 15.88 1.64
C PHE A 95 -7.01 15.52 0.42
N SER A 96 -5.70 15.69 0.55
CA SER A 96 -4.73 15.33 -0.49
C SER A 96 -4.66 13.83 -0.80
N GLN A 97 -5.11 12.95 0.11
CA GLN A 97 -5.10 11.49 -0.08
C GLN A 97 -6.17 10.99 -1.03
N ALA A 98 -7.30 11.68 -1.17
CA ALA A 98 -8.29 11.34 -2.18
C ALA A 98 -7.73 11.51 -3.61
N LEU A 99 -6.81 12.45 -3.78
CA LEU A 99 -6.10 12.68 -5.04
C LEU A 99 -5.07 11.58 -5.33
N TRP A 100 -4.69 10.76 -4.35
CA TRP A 100 -3.68 9.73 -4.56
C TRP A 100 -4.11 8.72 -5.60
N LEU A 101 -5.40 8.40 -5.74
CA LEU A 101 -5.89 7.52 -6.82
C LEU A 101 -5.44 7.98 -8.21
N LEU A 102 -5.41 9.30 -8.49
CA LEU A 102 -4.89 9.83 -9.76
C LEU A 102 -3.38 9.61 -9.91
N LEU A 103 -2.67 9.47 -8.80
CA LEU A 103 -1.22 9.25 -8.72
C LEU A 103 -0.84 7.76 -8.67
N ALA A 104 -1.80 6.83 -8.65
CA ALA A 104 -1.54 5.39 -8.66
C ALA A 104 -0.56 4.97 -9.77
N PRO A 105 -0.67 5.47 -11.02
CA PRO A 105 0.31 5.21 -12.08
C PRO A 105 1.76 5.54 -11.66
N PHE A 106 1.98 6.73 -11.08
CA PHE A 106 3.29 7.16 -10.62
C PHE A 106 3.81 6.32 -9.45
N GLY A 107 2.91 5.98 -8.53
CA GLY A 107 3.21 5.14 -7.38
C GLY A 107 3.70 3.74 -7.79
N LEU A 108 3.02 3.11 -8.76
CA LEU A 108 3.39 1.80 -9.27
C LEU A 108 4.76 1.81 -9.97
N VAL A 109 5.02 2.81 -10.82
CA VAL A 109 6.34 2.96 -11.46
C VAL A 109 7.45 3.26 -10.44
N ASN A 110 7.15 4.01 -9.38
CA ASN A 110 8.08 4.21 -8.29
C ASN A 110 8.35 2.91 -7.51
N ALA A 111 7.30 2.16 -7.16
CA ALA A 111 7.40 0.88 -6.48
C ALA A 111 8.18 -0.17 -7.30
N ALA A 112 8.10 -0.11 -8.64
CA ALA A 112 8.79 -1.03 -9.54
C ALA A 112 10.31 -1.06 -9.33
N GLN A 113 10.95 0.07 -8.96
CA GLN A 113 12.38 0.11 -8.64
C GLN A 113 12.76 -0.89 -7.54
N PHE A 114 11.90 -1.03 -6.53
CA PHE A 114 12.15 -1.85 -5.35
C PHE A 114 11.90 -3.34 -5.60
N THR A 115 11.32 -3.69 -6.73
CA THR A 115 11.05 -5.09 -7.11
C THR A 115 12.19 -5.73 -7.91
N LEU A 116 13.23 -4.96 -8.24
CA LEU A 116 14.42 -5.48 -8.91
C LEU A 116 15.19 -6.44 -7.98
N PRO A 117 15.63 -7.61 -8.47
CA PRO A 117 16.51 -8.49 -7.72
C PRO A 117 17.83 -7.81 -7.35
N ARG A 118 18.38 -8.15 -6.18
CA ARG A 118 19.67 -7.61 -5.73
C ARG A 118 20.80 -8.05 -6.68
N PRO A 119 21.59 -7.12 -7.24
CA PRO A 119 22.68 -7.50 -8.13
C PRO A 119 23.86 -8.07 -7.33
N VAL A 120 24.28 -9.30 -7.65
CA VAL A 120 25.50 -9.91 -7.09
C VAL A 120 26.62 -9.85 -8.12
N GLY A 121 27.66 -9.05 -7.84
CA GLY A 121 28.79 -8.82 -8.75
C GLY A 121 28.69 -7.56 -9.61
N THR A 122 29.77 -7.24 -10.32
CA THR A 122 29.92 -5.97 -11.06
C THR A 122 29.07 -5.90 -12.32
N TRP A 123 28.90 -7.01 -13.04
CA TRP A 123 28.13 -7.06 -14.27
C TRP A 123 26.62 -6.90 -14.06
N PRO A 124 25.95 -7.68 -13.16
CA PRO A 124 24.55 -7.46 -12.84
C PRO A 124 24.26 -6.06 -12.27
N ARG A 125 25.22 -5.46 -11.56
CA ARG A 125 25.09 -4.09 -11.04
C ARG A 125 24.91 -3.04 -12.14
N ARG A 126 25.63 -3.16 -13.27
CA ARG A 126 25.46 -2.24 -14.41
C ARG A 126 24.06 -2.33 -15.03
N TRP A 127 23.52 -3.55 -15.13
CA TRP A 127 22.17 -3.76 -15.65
C TRP A 127 21.08 -3.32 -14.67
N HIS A 128 21.33 -3.44 -13.37
CA HIS A 128 20.49 -2.86 -12.33
C HIS A 128 20.45 -1.33 -12.43
N GLU A 129 21.61 -0.69 -12.59
CA GLU A 129 21.71 0.75 -12.81
C GLU A 129 21.02 1.20 -14.10
N LEU A 130 21.13 0.42 -15.19
CA LEU A 130 20.39 0.67 -16.43
C LEU A 130 18.87 0.57 -16.20
N ALA A 131 18.40 -0.45 -15.50
CA ALA A 131 16.98 -0.61 -15.17
C ALA A 131 16.47 0.59 -14.34
N GLY A 132 17.25 1.04 -13.35
CA GLY A 132 16.93 2.24 -12.57
C GLY A 132 16.93 3.52 -13.41
N ALA A 133 17.86 3.69 -14.35
CA ALA A 133 17.87 4.81 -15.29
C ALA A 133 16.64 4.77 -16.22
N ALA A 134 16.30 3.60 -16.75
CA ALA A 134 15.13 3.38 -17.59
C ALA A 134 13.82 3.68 -16.85
N LEU A 135 13.72 3.29 -15.57
CA LEU A 135 12.58 3.66 -14.72
C LEU A 135 12.47 5.16 -14.52
N ARG A 136 13.58 5.88 -14.26
CA ARG A 136 13.57 7.35 -14.16
C ARG A 136 13.15 8.02 -15.45
N LEU A 137 13.62 7.51 -16.60
CA LEU A 137 13.17 7.99 -17.91
C LEU A 137 11.67 7.74 -18.10
N LEU A 138 11.18 6.56 -17.70
CA LEU A 138 9.75 6.24 -17.73
C LEU A 138 8.95 7.18 -16.81
N GLY A 139 9.46 7.47 -15.61
CA GLY A 139 8.86 8.45 -14.70
C GLY A 139 8.77 9.85 -15.32
N LEU A 140 9.82 10.29 -16.02
CA LEU A 140 9.81 11.56 -16.76
C LEU A 140 8.80 11.52 -17.92
N ALA A 141 8.74 10.42 -18.67
CA ALA A 141 7.77 10.23 -19.75
C ALA A 141 6.32 10.25 -19.23
N MET A 142 6.07 9.70 -18.04
CA MET A 142 4.76 9.78 -17.39
C MET A 142 4.42 11.20 -16.93
N THR A 143 5.40 11.98 -16.45
CA THR A 143 5.21 13.41 -16.19
C THR A 143 4.89 14.17 -17.48
N ALA A 144 5.60 13.87 -18.58
CA ALA A 144 5.32 14.46 -19.88
C ALA A 144 3.91 14.11 -20.36
N LEU A 145 3.48 12.85 -20.23
CA LEU A 145 2.13 12.39 -20.55
C LEU A 145 1.07 13.11 -19.68
N PHE A 146 1.31 13.26 -18.38
CA PHE A 146 0.39 13.93 -17.47
C PHE A 146 0.18 15.41 -17.83
N VAL A 147 1.27 16.12 -18.10
CA VAL A 147 1.24 17.52 -18.54
C VAL A 147 0.62 17.64 -19.93
N LEU A 148 0.99 16.75 -20.85
CA LEU A 148 0.44 16.69 -22.20
C LEU A 148 -1.07 16.44 -22.16
N THR A 149 -1.54 15.56 -21.29
CA THR A 149 -2.99 15.32 -21.10
C THR A 149 -3.68 16.60 -20.71
N MET A 150 -3.18 17.32 -19.69
CA MET A 150 -3.80 18.61 -19.32
C MET A 150 -3.75 19.64 -20.46
N ALA A 151 -2.65 19.70 -21.20
CA ALA A 151 -2.51 20.57 -22.35
C ALA A 151 -3.49 20.18 -23.47
N THR A 152 -3.73 18.89 -23.71
CA THR A 152 -4.78 18.43 -24.63
C THR A 152 -6.15 18.89 -24.15
N LEU A 153 -6.50 18.69 -22.88
CA LEU A 153 -7.81 19.10 -22.36
C LEU A 153 -8.06 20.61 -22.48
N THR A 154 -7.06 21.43 -22.18
CA THR A 154 -7.22 22.88 -22.10
C THR A 154 -6.83 23.61 -23.37
N VAL A 155 -5.68 23.31 -23.97
CA VAL A 155 -5.18 24.02 -25.15
C VAL A 155 -5.86 23.52 -26.41
N ASP A 156 -5.97 22.20 -26.57
CA ASP A 156 -6.54 21.59 -27.79
C ASP A 156 -8.06 21.51 -27.75
N LEU A 157 -8.64 20.69 -26.86
CA LEU A 157 -10.09 20.43 -26.84
C LEU A 157 -10.89 21.70 -26.49
N TRP A 158 -10.47 22.42 -25.45
CA TRP A 158 -11.16 23.63 -25.00
C TRP A 158 -10.80 24.87 -25.82
N ALA A 159 -9.54 25.35 -25.77
CA ALA A 159 -9.19 26.66 -26.34
C ALA A 159 -9.11 26.67 -27.88
N TRP A 160 -8.56 25.61 -28.50
CA TRP A 160 -8.35 25.53 -29.95
C TRP A 160 -9.61 25.12 -30.71
N GLN A 161 -10.25 24.01 -30.31
CA GLN A 161 -11.40 23.45 -31.01
C GLN A 161 -12.71 24.12 -30.59
N GLN A 162 -13.03 24.14 -29.29
CA GLN A 162 -14.37 24.53 -28.84
C GLN A 162 -14.57 26.04 -28.69
N ALA A 163 -13.69 26.70 -27.93
CA ALA A 163 -13.76 28.14 -27.67
C ALA A 163 -13.43 29.00 -28.92
N GLY A 164 -13.12 28.36 -30.06
CA GLY A 164 -12.62 28.92 -31.31
C GLY A 164 -12.93 30.40 -31.55
N ALA A 165 -11.90 31.23 -31.28
CA ALA A 165 -11.79 32.69 -31.40
C ALA A 165 -12.21 33.54 -30.17
N THR A 166 -11.57 33.34 -29.01
CA THR A 166 -11.70 34.23 -27.82
C THR A 166 -10.51 35.18 -27.57
N GLY A 167 -9.51 35.18 -28.45
CA GLY A 167 -8.30 36.02 -28.33
C GLY A 167 -7.19 35.37 -27.51
N GLY A 168 -5.97 35.94 -27.58
CA GLY A 168 -4.76 35.36 -26.97
C GLY A 168 -4.85 35.06 -25.46
N GLY A 169 -5.74 35.75 -24.73
CA GLY A 169 -5.99 35.51 -23.31
C GLY A 169 -6.49 34.10 -22.98
N ALA A 170 -7.33 33.50 -23.83
CA ALA A 170 -7.82 32.14 -23.60
C ALA A 170 -6.71 31.10 -23.77
N TYR A 171 -5.85 31.26 -24.77
CA TYR A 171 -4.68 30.39 -24.95
C TYR A 171 -3.65 30.54 -23.83
N ALA A 172 -3.42 31.77 -23.35
CA ALA A 172 -2.57 32.00 -22.19
C ALA A 172 -3.13 31.31 -20.94
N LEU A 173 -4.43 31.43 -20.67
CA LEU A 173 -5.09 30.74 -19.56
C LEU A 173 -5.02 29.21 -19.70
N ALA A 174 -5.24 28.69 -20.90
CA ALA A 174 -5.12 27.27 -21.20
C ALA A 174 -3.70 26.74 -20.94
N LEU A 175 -2.66 27.48 -21.35
CA LEU A 175 -1.26 27.13 -21.10
C LEU A 175 -0.84 27.27 -19.62
N LEU A 176 -1.49 28.17 -18.86
CA LEU A 176 -1.25 28.30 -17.42
C LEU A 176 -1.82 27.12 -16.62
N ALA A 177 -2.85 26.44 -17.10
CA ALA A 177 -3.44 25.29 -16.41
C ALA A 177 -2.44 24.12 -16.16
N PRO A 178 -1.70 23.60 -17.16
CA PRO A 178 -0.66 22.60 -16.92
C PRO A 178 0.51 23.12 -16.06
N VAL A 179 0.82 24.42 -16.11
CA VAL A 179 1.83 25.04 -15.23
C VAL A 179 1.35 25.05 -13.78
N ALA A 180 0.10 25.44 -13.54
CA ALA A 180 -0.53 25.44 -12.23
C ALA A 180 -0.62 24.02 -11.65
N LEU A 181 -0.92 23.02 -12.49
CA LEU A 181 -0.91 21.61 -12.13
C LEU A 181 0.47 21.17 -11.60
N LEU A 182 1.55 21.49 -12.32
CA LEU A 182 2.92 21.19 -11.90
C LEU A 182 3.27 21.90 -10.59
N GLY A 183 2.87 23.16 -10.43
CA GLY A 183 3.04 23.93 -9.20
C GLY A 183 2.31 23.29 -8.01
N PHE A 184 1.06 22.88 -8.21
CA PHE A 184 0.25 22.21 -7.21
C PHE A 184 0.87 20.89 -6.76
N PHE A 185 1.26 20.00 -7.68
CA PHE A 185 1.87 18.71 -7.29
C PHE A 185 3.26 18.86 -6.70
N ARG A 186 4.03 19.87 -7.12
CA ARG A 186 5.31 20.22 -6.47
C ARG A 186 5.07 20.65 -5.01
N TRP A 187 4.04 21.44 -4.75
CA TRP A 187 3.65 21.89 -3.41
C TRP A 187 3.09 20.73 -2.56
N ALA A 188 2.14 19.98 -3.10
CA ALA A 188 1.49 18.85 -2.42
C ALA A 188 2.45 17.71 -2.08
N ALA A 189 3.50 17.49 -2.88
CA ALA A 189 4.55 16.52 -2.57
C ALA A 189 5.38 16.91 -1.30
N GLY A 190 5.22 18.12 -0.79
CA GLY A 190 5.86 18.62 0.43
C GLY A 190 7.37 18.84 0.29
N PRO A 191 7.99 19.55 1.25
CA PRO A 191 9.44 19.49 1.43
C PRO A 191 9.87 18.06 1.84
N PRO A 192 11.10 17.62 1.52
CA PRO A 192 11.65 16.41 2.12
C PRO A 192 11.62 16.58 3.65
N ALA A 193 11.05 15.60 4.38
CA ALA A 193 10.81 15.65 5.82
C ALA A 193 12.02 16.24 6.58
N PRO A 194 11.93 17.48 7.10
CA PRO A 194 13.02 18.13 7.84
C PRO A 194 13.26 17.44 9.18
N ASP A 195 12.17 17.07 9.88
CA ASP A 195 12.22 16.62 11.27
C ASP A 195 12.98 15.32 11.49
N VAL A 196 12.91 14.35 10.57
CA VAL A 196 13.64 13.07 10.75
C VAL A 196 15.14 13.27 10.52
N ARG A 197 15.52 14.17 9.60
CA ARG A 197 16.93 14.48 9.31
C ARG A 197 17.55 15.34 10.41
N GLU A 198 16.76 16.22 11.02
CA GLU A 198 17.22 17.09 12.10
C GLU A 198 17.21 16.38 13.45
N ALA A 199 16.23 15.49 13.72
CA ALA A 199 16.25 14.58 14.87
C ALA A 199 17.43 13.59 14.77
N ALA A 200 17.68 12.99 13.60
CA ALA A 200 18.87 12.16 13.36
C ALA A 200 20.20 12.92 13.56
N ARG A 201 20.20 14.26 13.43
CA ARG A 201 21.36 15.11 13.73
C ARG A 201 21.43 15.55 15.20
N LYS A 202 20.28 15.77 15.85
CA LYS A 202 20.18 16.28 17.22
C LYS A 202 20.39 15.21 18.29
N ASP A 203 20.03 13.96 18.01
CA ASP A 203 20.13 12.87 19.01
C ASP A 203 21.57 12.40 19.28
N GLY A 204 22.61 12.98 18.66
CA GLY A 204 24.01 12.63 18.91
C GLY A 204 24.40 11.19 18.52
N GLY A 205 23.43 10.32 18.25
CA GLY A 205 23.57 8.95 17.77
C GLY A 205 23.80 8.90 16.26
N ILE A 206 24.85 9.57 15.79
CA ILE A 206 25.58 9.03 14.64
C ILE A 206 26.31 7.79 15.20
N ASP A 207 25.56 6.73 15.53
CA ASP A 207 26.14 5.40 15.57
C ASP A 207 26.79 5.22 14.21
N ALA A 208 28.09 4.92 14.23
CA ALA A 208 28.96 4.91 13.08
C ALA A 208 28.23 4.33 11.85
N PRO A 209 28.33 4.98 10.67
CA PRO A 209 27.67 4.48 9.47
C PRO A 209 28.03 3.02 9.33
N VAL A 210 27.02 2.14 9.38
CA VAL A 210 27.30 0.73 9.14
C VAL A 210 27.80 0.68 7.70
N PRO A 211 29.07 0.32 7.46
CA PRO A 211 29.61 0.33 6.11
C PRO A 211 28.68 -0.52 5.25
N PRO A 212 28.44 -0.18 3.98
CA PRO A 212 27.84 -1.12 3.04
C PRO A 212 28.83 -2.27 2.87
N SER A 213 28.90 -3.18 3.85
CA SER A 213 29.61 -4.42 3.70
C SER A 213 28.86 -5.19 2.63
N ARG A 214 29.60 -5.85 1.74
CA ARG A 214 29.06 -6.71 0.69
C ARG A 214 28.25 -7.90 1.24
N GLU A 215 28.10 -7.99 2.57
CA GLU A 215 27.60 -9.15 3.32
C GLU A 215 26.28 -8.90 4.06
N GLN A 216 25.78 -7.66 4.15
CA GLN A 216 24.50 -7.45 4.82
C GLN A 216 23.34 -8.06 4.03
N PRO A 217 22.44 -8.81 4.68
CA PRO A 217 21.43 -9.60 3.98
C PRO A 217 20.24 -8.78 3.46
N SER A 218 20.00 -7.56 3.95
CA SER A 218 18.88 -6.70 3.56
C SER A 218 19.31 -5.24 3.41
N ASP A 219 18.78 -4.57 2.39
CA ASP A 219 18.99 -3.12 2.19
C ASP A 219 18.10 -2.27 3.15
N LEU A 220 17.15 -2.87 3.88
CA LEU A 220 16.33 -2.19 4.91
C LEU A 220 17.15 -1.73 6.13
N VAL A 221 18.38 -2.22 6.27
CA VAL A 221 19.29 -1.83 7.36
C VAL A 221 19.65 -0.34 7.30
N HIS A 222 19.67 0.25 6.10
CA HIS A 222 20.15 1.62 5.93
C HIS A 222 19.08 2.64 6.36
N ARG A 223 19.38 3.47 7.36
CA ARG A 223 18.47 4.56 7.78
C ARG A 223 18.16 5.54 6.63
N ASP A 224 19.14 5.78 5.77
CA ASP A 224 19.00 6.64 4.59
C ASP A 224 18.05 6.09 3.53
N PHE A 225 17.82 4.77 3.50
CA PHE A 225 16.87 4.14 2.57
C PHE A 225 15.49 4.78 2.70
N PHE A 226 14.93 4.82 3.92
CA PHE A 226 13.58 5.31 4.16
C PHE A 226 13.43 6.82 3.92
N LEU A 227 14.51 7.59 4.06
CA LEU A 227 14.52 9.03 3.80
C LEU A 227 14.46 9.38 2.30
N GLY A 228 14.59 8.37 1.43
CA GLY A 228 14.50 8.47 -0.03
C GLY A 228 15.76 9.00 -0.71
N ALA A 229 15.69 9.09 -2.05
CA ALA A 229 16.85 9.42 -2.88
C ALA A 229 17.59 10.66 -2.37
N HIS A 230 18.91 10.54 -2.20
CA HIS A 230 19.78 11.67 -1.85
C HIS A 230 19.59 12.87 -2.80
N ASP A 231 19.09 12.63 -4.02
CA ASP A 231 18.87 13.61 -5.08
C ASP A 231 17.39 14.02 -5.28
N LEU A 232 16.50 13.80 -4.30
CA LEU A 232 15.06 14.10 -4.44
C LEU A 232 14.77 15.55 -4.89
N GLY A 233 15.58 16.50 -4.43
CA GLY A 233 15.49 17.91 -4.85
C GLY A 233 15.73 18.08 -6.35
N SER A 234 16.82 17.48 -6.87
CA SER A 234 17.17 17.48 -8.28
C SER A 234 16.14 16.73 -9.13
N LEU A 235 15.69 15.56 -8.68
CA LEU A 235 14.65 14.78 -9.38
C LEU A 235 13.37 15.60 -9.53
N ARG A 236 12.90 16.26 -8.45
CA ARG A 236 11.71 17.11 -8.49
C ARG A 236 11.88 18.30 -9.45
N LEU A 237 13.04 18.95 -9.46
CA LEU A 237 13.32 20.05 -10.38
C LEU A 237 13.33 19.60 -11.84
N LEU A 238 13.95 18.44 -12.13
CA LEU A 238 14.03 17.89 -13.47
C LEU A 238 12.64 17.48 -14.02
N HIS A 239 11.76 16.90 -13.21
CA HIS A 239 10.40 16.60 -13.63
C HIS A 239 9.57 17.86 -13.90
N VAL A 240 9.71 18.89 -13.06
CA VAL A 240 9.08 20.20 -13.31
C VAL A 240 9.63 20.83 -14.59
N ALA A 241 10.94 20.81 -14.80
CA ALA A 241 11.57 21.28 -16.03
C ALA A 241 11.06 20.54 -17.26
N GLY A 242 11.03 19.20 -17.22
CA GLY A 242 10.49 18.36 -18.30
C GLY A 242 9.03 18.68 -18.60
N GLY A 243 8.18 18.82 -17.58
CA GLY A 243 6.80 19.25 -17.75
C GLY A 243 6.68 20.63 -18.42
N LEU A 244 7.46 21.61 -17.98
CA LEU A 244 7.47 22.95 -18.57
C LEU A 244 7.94 22.96 -20.02
N THR A 245 8.89 22.09 -20.40
CA THR A 245 9.28 21.93 -21.82
C THR A 245 8.15 21.35 -22.69
N VAL A 246 7.28 20.50 -22.13
CA VAL A 246 6.08 20.02 -22.83
C VAL A 246 5.09 21.16 -23.05
N VAL A 247 4.85 22.01 -22.05
CA VAL A 247 4.02 23.22 -22.19
C VAL A 247 4.55 24.13 -23.30
N ALA A 248 5.86 24.39 -23.31
CA ALA A 248 6.51 25.19 -24.34
C ALA A 248 6.39 24.55 -25.74
N GLY A 249 6.52 23.22 -25.83
CA GLY A 249 6.36 22.47 -27.07
C GLY A 249 4.95 22.53 -27.63
N VAL A 250 3.92 22.32 -26.79
CA VAL A 250 2.51 22.37 -27.19
C VAL A 250 2.10 23.78 -27.61
N GLY A 251 2.59 24.81 -26.94
CA GLY A 251 2.29 26.20 -27.33
C GLY A 251 3.14 26.74 -28.49
N ALA A 252 4.13 25.99 -29.00
CA ALA A 252 4.98 26.44 -30.10
C ALA A 252 4.21 26.81 -31.40
N PRO A 253 3.18 26.07 -31.85
CA PRO A 253 2.35 26.49 -32.98
C PRO A 253 1.70 27.86 -32.76
N LEU A 254 1.25 28.16 -31.53
CA LEU A 254 0.65 29.44 -31.16
C LEU A 254 1.68 30.58 -31.26
N THR A 255 2.92 30.32 -30.83
CA THR A 255 4.01 31.32 -30.96
C THR A 255 4.38 31.60 -32.40
N ALA A 256 4.39 30.58 -33.27
CA ALA A 256 4.67 30.75 -34.69
C ALA A 256 3.59 31.62 -35.36
N ALA A 257 2.33 31.44 -34.99
CA ALA A 257 1.23 32.27 -35.47
C ALA A 257 1.28 33.71 -34.95
N ALA A 258 1.94 33.96 -33.82
CA ALA A 258 2.26 35.30 -33.31
C ALA A 258 3.52 35.93 -33.96
N GLY A 259 4.12 35.28 -34.97
CA GLY A 259 5.30 35.79 -35.68
C GLY A 259 6.63 35.53 -34.96
N PHE A 260 6.65 34.70 -33.89
CA PHE A 260 7.90 34.29 -33.27
C PHE A 260 8.60 33.22 -34.11
N PRO A 261 9.96 33.19 -34.15
CA PRO A 261 10.70 32.17 -34.89
C PRO A 261 10.39 30.75 -34.37
N PRO A 262 10.43 29.71 -35.23
CA PRO A 262 10.18 28.32 -34.82
C PRO A 262 11.24 27.75 -33.86
N VAL A 263 12.24 28.55 -33.49
CA VAL A 263 13.33 28.21 -32.57
C VAL A 263 12.83 27.70 -31.21
N LEU A 264 11.69 28.20 -30.73
CA LEU A 264 11.18 27.83 -29.41
C LEU A 264 10.84 26.33 -29.31
N ARG A 265 10.34 25.73 -30.40
CA ARG A 265 10.08 24.29 -30.46
C ARG A 265 11.37 23.47 -30.38
N ALA A 266 12.40 23.90 -31.11
CA ALA A 266 13.71 23.26 -31.09
C ALA A 266 14.38 23.39 -29.71
N VAL A 267 14.27 24.57 -29.08
CA VAL A 267 14.76 24.82 -27.72
C VAL A 267 14.04 23.93 -26.71
N ALA A 268 12.70 23.85 -26.77
CA ALA A 268 11.92 22.99 -25.88
C ALA A 268 12.32 21.51 -26.03
N ALA A 269 12.48 21.02 -27.27
CA ALA A 269 12.94 19.66 -27.54
C ALA A 269 14.37 19.40 -27.02
N ALA A 270 15.31 20.31 -27.27
CA ALA A 270 16.68 20.22 -26.79
C ALA A 270 16.76 20.21 -25.25
N LEU A 271 15.97 21.07 -24.59
CA LEU A 271 15.87 21.10 -23.13
C LEU A 271 15.27 19.79 -22.59
N PHE A 272 14.23 19.24 -23.22
CA PHE A 272 13.65 17.95 -22.81
C PHE A 272 14.68 16.81 -22.91
N VAL A 273 15.44 16.75 -24.00
CA VAL A 273 16.53 15.77 -24.17
C VAL A 273 17.59 15.94 -23.09
N LEU A 274 18.00 17.18 -22.79
CA LEU A 274 18.98 17.44 -21.75
C LEU A 274 18.46 17.06 -20.36
N VAL A 275 17.18 17.34 -20.06
CA VAL A 275 16.52 16.87 -18.83
C VAL A 275 16.52 15.34 -18.77
N ALA A 276 16.15 14.65 -19.85
CA ALA A 276 16.15 13.19 -19.92
C ALA A 276 17.55 12.59 -19.68
N VAL A 277 18.59 13.20 -20.26
CA VAL A 277 19.99 12.80 -20.03
C VAL A 277 20.39 13.00 -18.56
N VAL A 278 20.05 14.14 -17.94
CA VAL A 278 20.41 14.40 -16.53
C VAL A 278 19.61 13.50 -15.58
N VAL A 279 18.34 13.21 -15.86
CA VAL A 279 17.50 12.27 -15.09
C VAL A 279 18.06 10.85 -15.12
N THR A 280 18.59 10.40 -16.27
CA THR A 280 19.11 9.04 -16.46
C THR A 280 20.56 8.88 -15.99
N ALA A 281 21.44 9.82 -16.34
CA ALA A 281 22.87 9.72 -16.06
C ALA A 281 23.32 10.50 -14.80
N GLY A 282 22.63 11.58 -14.45
CA GLY A 282 23.00 12.47 -13.35
C GLY A 282 22.59 11.98 -11.97
N LEU A 283 21.50 11.21 -11.88
CA LEU A 283 20.94 10.67 -10.64
C LEU A 283 21.46 9.25 -10.37
N ARG A 284 21.74 8.93 -9.10
CA ARG A 284 22.23 7.59 -8.71
C ARG A 284 21.10 6.66 -8.28
N ASP A 285 21.33 5.36 -8.43
CA ASP A 285 20.48 4.34 -7.84
C ASP A 285 20.64 4.33 -6.32
N LEU A 286 19.52 4.26 -5.61
CA LEU A 286 19.47 4.10 -4.16
C LEU A 286 20.25 2.86 -3.72
N ASN A 287 20.18 1.80 -4.51
CA ASN A 287 20.77 0.50 -4.15
C ASN A 287 22.27 0.39 -4.49
N THR A 288 22.84 1.38 -5.19
CA THR A 288 24.25 1.39 -5.59
C THR A 288 24.99 2.65 -5.18
N ALA A 289 24.31 3.62 -4.56
CA ALA A 289 24.93 4.84 -4.08
C ALA A 289 25.80 4.55 -2.85
N THR A 290 27.07 4.95 -2.91
CA THR A 290 27.89 5.15 -1.72
C THR A 290 27.23 6.21 -0.85
N ASN A 291 27.15 5.97 0.47
CA ASN A 291 26.60 6.94 1.40
C ASN A 291 27.40 8.26 1.31
N PRO A 292 26.81 9.36 0.83
CA PRO A 292 27.53 10.61 0.64
C PRO A 292 27.87 11.32 1.96
N TRP A 293 27.40 10.81 3.11
CA TRP A 293 27.58 11.42 4.42
C TRP A 293 28.64 10.73 5.27
N ASP A 294 29.29 9.70 4.75
CA ASP A 294 30.49 9.13 5.37
C ASP A 294 31.62 10.19 5.29
N PRO A 295 32.10 10.70 6.44
CA PRO A 295 33.18 11.68 6.47
C PRO A 295 34.54 11.05 6.12
N ASP A 296 34.69 9.74 6.32
CA ASP A 296 35.96 9.02 6.22
C ASP A 296 36.14 8.34 4.84
N ASP A 297 35.07 8.26 4.03
CA ASP A 297 35.14 7.71 2.67
C ASP A 297 35.48 8.78 1.60
N PRO A 298 36.64 8.71 0.92
CA PRO A 298 36.96 9.62 -0.19
C PRO A 298 35.96 9.52 -1.37
N ALA A 299 35.28 8.38 -1.55
CA ALA A 299 34.22 8.25 -2.55
C ALA A 299 32.95 9.03 -2.16
N ALA A 300 32.72 9.29 -0.87
CA ALA A 300 31.62 10.13 -0.39
C ALA A 300 31.84 11.61 -0.76
N ALA A 301 33.08 12.12 -0.69
CA ALA A 301 33.39 13.49 -1.12
C ALA A 301 33.10 13.71 -2.62
N VAL A 302 33.46 12.73 -3.47
CA VAL A 302 33.14 12.75 -4.91
C VAL A 302 31.63 12.69 -5.13
N ALA A 303 30.91 11.86 -4.37
CA ALA A 303 29.46 11.77 -4.43
C ALA A 303 28.78 13.10 -4.06
N ARG A 304 29.24 13.77 -2.98
CA ARG A 304 28.75 15.10 -2.56
C ARG A 304 28.96 16.17 -3.65
N ARG A 305 30.17 16.22 -4.25
CA ARG A 305 30.47 17.18 -5.33
C ARG A 305 29.61 16.93 -6.55
N ARG A 306 29.48 15.67 -6.98
CA ARG A 306 28.64 15.29 -8.12
C ARG A 306 27.18 15.66 -7.88
N ARG A 307 26.65 15.35 -6.69
CA ARG A 307 25.29 15.73 -6.28
C ARG A 307 25.06 17.24 -6.40
N ARG A 308 25.98 18.05 -5.84
CA ARG A 308 25.89 19.51 -5.93
C ARG A 308 25.87 20.00 -7.38
N ASN A 309 26.71 19.42 -8.24
CA ASN A 309 26.73 19.77 -9.66
C ASN A 309 25.42 19.37 -10.37
N THR A 310 24.89 18.17 -10.10
CA THR A 310 23.59 17.74 -10.63
C THR A 310 22.47 18.67 -10.18
N GLU A 311 22.49 19.12 -8.92
CA GLU A 311 21.52 20.05 -8.38
C GLU A 311 21.58 21.43 -9.07
N LEU A 312 22.79 21.97 -9.29
CA LEU A 312 22.98 23.22 -10.05
C LEU A 312 22.50 23.09 -11.50
N VAL A 313 22.81 21.98 -12.18
CA VAL A 313 22.33 21.71 -13.54
C VAL A 313 20.80 21.60 -13.56
N ALA A 314 20.20 20.91 -12.60
CA ALA A 314 18.74 20.78 -12.49
C ALA A 314 18.06 22.15 -12.26
N GLN A 315 18.67 23.03 -11.44
CA GLN A 315 18.18 24.39 -11.24
C GLN A 315 18.27 25.21 -12.54
N ALA A 316 19.41 25.16 -13.23
CA ALA A 316 19.59 25.87 -14.51
C ALA A 316 18.56 25.40 -15.56
N LEU A 317 18.35 24.09 -15.67
CA LEU A 317 17.34 23.51 -16.57
C LEU A 317 15.92 23.94 -16.20
N ALA A 318 15.57 23.97 -14.92
CA ALA A 318 14.27 24.43 -14.47
C ALA A 318 14.03 25.90 -14.80
N VAL A 319 15.04 26.76 -14.64
CA VAL A 319 14.97 28.19 -15.01
C VAL A 319 14.82 28.36 -16.52
N LEU A 320 15.61 27.63 -17.33
CA LEU A 320 15.52 27.69 -18.79
C LEU A 320 14.17 27.18 -19.30
N ALA A 321 13.68 26.06 -18.77
CA ALA A 321 12.37 25.51 -19.13
C ALA A 321 11.23 26.42 -18.70
N GLY A 322 11.31 27.01 -17.50
CA GLY A 322 10.33 28.01 -17.02
C GLY A 322 10.33 29.27 -17.87
N SER A 323 11.51 29.73 -18.29
CA SER A 323 11.64 30.88 -19.20
C SER A 323 11.02 30.58 -20.56
N ALA A 324 11.29 29.39 -21.13
CA ALA A 324 10.68 28.96 -22.39
C ALA A 324 9.14 28.90 -22.29
N ALA A 325 8.59 28.29 -21.22
CA ALA A 325 7.16 28.24 -20.99
C ALA A 325 6.53 29.64 -20.80
N LEU A 326 7.21 30.53 -20.07
CA LEU A 326 6.75 31.91 -19.89
C LEU A 326 6.72 32.69 -21.21
N VAL A 327 7.76 32.54 -22.04
CA VAL A 327 7.80 33.13 -23.39
C VAL A 327 6.65 32.58 -24.24
N THR A 328 6.37 31.28 -24.17
CA THR A 328 5.22 30.67 -24.86
C THR A 328 3.89 31.26 -24.41
N VAL A 329 3.66 31.38 -23.10
CA VAL A 329 2.43 31.97 -22.54
C VAL A 329 2.27 33.43 -22.94
N GLY A 330 3.36 34.22 -22.84
CA GLY A 330 3.36 35.63 -23.25
C GLY A 330 3.13 35.81 -24.76
N ALA A 331 3.76 34.97 -25.59
CA ALA A 331 3.53 34.97 -27.03
C ALA A 331 2.08 34.59 -27.37
N ALA A 332 1.51 33.57 -26.71
CA ALA A 332 0.11 33.18 -26.89
C ALA A 332 -0.86 34.30 -26.53
N LEU A 333 -0.58 35.09 -25.48
CA LEU A 333 -1.37 36.26 -25.10
C LEU A 333 -1.41 37.33 -26.19
N LEU A 334 -0.30 37.51 -26.90
CA LEU A 334 -0.14 38.50 -27.97
C LEU A 334 -0.61 37.98 -29.34
N ALA A 335 -0.91 36.69 -29.44
CA ALA A 335 -1.18 36.02 -30.71
C ALA A 335 -2.60 36.32 -31.22
N PRO A 336 -2.78 36.87 -32.43
CA PRO A 336 -4.10 37.01 -33.07
C PRO A 336 -4.52 35.69 -33.72
N VAL A 337 -4.62 34.62 -32.92
CA VAL A 337 -4.87 33.27 -33.43
C VAL A 337 -6.36 32.97 -33.36
N GLY A 338 -6.96 32.69 -34.53
CA GLY A 338 -8.27 32.05 -34.61
C GLY A 338 -8.14 30.56 -34.32
N GLY A 339 -9.14 29.98 -33.65
CA GLY A 339 -9.21 28.53 -33.45
C GLY A 339 -9.35 27.77 -34.76
N GLY A 340 -9.16 26.45 -34.71
CA GLY A 340 -9.22 25.57 -35.87
C GLY A 340 -10.25 24.46 -35.71
N THR A 341 -10.67 23.90 -36.84
CA THR A 341 -11.46 22.65 -36.87
C THR A 341 -10.51 21.46 -36.78
N GLY A 342 -10.69 20.59 -35.78
CA GLY A 342 -9.83 19.43 -35.53
C GLY A 342 -8.63 19.73 -34.62
N GLY A 343 -7.77 18.73 -34.41
CA GLY A 343 -6.68 18.77 -33.42
C GLY A 343 -5.63 19.87 -33.68
N LEU A 344 -5.05 20.38 -32.59
CA LEU A 344 -3.97 21.36 -32.62
C LEU A 344 -2.77 20.86 -33.47
N PRO A 345 -2.30 21.63 -34.47
CA PRO A 345 -1.21 21.20 -35.34
C PRO A 345 0.06 20.82 -34.58
N GLY A 346 0.56 19.61 -34.82
CA GLY A 346 1.78 19.09 -34.19
C GLY A 346 1.58 18.44 -32.83
N LEU A 347 0.36 18.43 -32.27
CA LEU A 347 0.07 17.73 -31.01
C LEU A 347 0.27 16.22 -31.15
N ASP A 348 -0.19 15.61 -32.24
CA ASP A 348 0.00 14.17 -32.51
C ASP A 348 1.49 13.79 -32.58
N LEU A 349 2.36 14.68 -33.09
CA LEU A 349 3.80 14.46 -33.08
C LEU A 349 4.35 14.43 -31.65
N ILE A 350 3.92 15.35 -30.77
CA ILE A 350 4.35 15.36 -29.37
C ILE A 350 3.86 14.10 -28.64
N CYS A 351 2.59 13.73 -28.84
CA CYS A 351 2.00 12.48 -28.36
C CYS A 351 2.83 11.25 -28.80
N PHE A 352 3.17 11.18 -30.09
CA PHE A 352 3.99 10.12 -30.66
C PHE A 352 5.40 10.09 -30.06
N LEU A 353 6.06 11.23 -29.91
CA LEU A 353 7.40 11.30 -29.32
C LEU A 353 7.40 10.84 -27.85
N VAL A 354 6.40 11.24 -27.06
CA VAL A 354 6.24 10.77 -25.67
C VAL A 354 6.03 9.26 -25.64
N MET A 355 5.21 8.71 -26.54
CA MET A 355 5.01 7.27 -26.68
C MET A 355 6.31 6.54 -27.04
N VAL A 356 7.10 7.05 -28.00
CA VAL A 356 8.38 6.47 -28.40
C VAL A 356 9.38 6.49 -27.24
N VAL A 357 9.47 7.60 -26.49
CA VAL A 357 10.33 7.69 -25.30
C VAL A 357 9.90 6.69 -24.22
N ALA A 358 8.60 6.57 -23.97
CA ALA A 358 8.07 5.59 -23.01
C ALA A 358 8.34 4.15 -23.45
N ALA A 359 8.13 3.83 -24.73
CA ALA A 359 8.41 2.51 -25.30
C ALA A 359 9.91 2.17 -25.24
N ALA A 360 10.79 3.12 -25.57
CA ALA A 360 12.23 2.96 -25.45
C ALA A 360 12.66 2.73 -23.99
N ALA A 361 12.09 3.50 -23.04
CA ALA A 361 12.33 3.31 -21.61
C ALA A 361 11.89 1.92 -21.14
N VAL A 362 10.72 1.45 -21.57
CA VAL A 362 10.24 0.08 -21.27
C VAL A 362 11.15 -0.98 -21.88
N GLY A 363 11.61 -0.80 -23.12
CA GLY A 363 12.54 -1.73 -23.77
C GLY A 363 13.89 -1.83 -23.03
N LEU A 364 14.46 -0.69 -22.65
CA LEU A 364 15.68 -0.63 -21.84
C LEU A 364 15.47 -1.26 -20.45
N LEU A 365 14.31 -1.01 -19.83
CA LEU A 365 13.93 -1.61 -18.56
C LEU A 365 13.81 -3.13 -18.67
N ALA A 366 13.11 -3.63 -19.68
CA ALA A 366 12.95 -5.06 -19.92
C ALA A 366 14.30 -5.75 -20.16
N LEU A 367 15.21 -5.10 -20.91
CA LEU A 367 16.57 -5.60 -21.14
C LEU A 367 17.39 -5.65 -19.84
N GLY A 368 17.42 -4.55 -19.08
CA GLY A 368 18.11 -4.49 -17.80
C GLY A 368 17.56 -5.52 -16.80
N ASN A 369 16.24 -5.60 -16.67
CA ASN A 369 15.57 -6.54 -15.78
C ASN A 369 15.81 -8.00 -16.19
N LEU A 370 15.73 -8.34 -17.48
CA LEU A 370 16.06 -9.68 -17.99
C LEU A 370 17.49 -10.08 -17.58
N LEU A 371 18.45 -9.17 -17.71
CA LEU A 371 19.86 -9.45 -17.42
C LEU A 371 20.15 -9.56 -15.91
N VAL A 372 19.42 -8.81 -15.08
CA VAL A 372 19.45 -8.99 -13.61
C VAL A 372 18.78 -10.30 -13.21
N ALA A 373 17.63 -10.63 -13.81
CA ALA A 373 16.84 -11.82 -13.49
C ALA A 373 17.53 -13.15 -13.86
N ARG A 374 18.47 -13.16 -14.81
CA ARG A 374 19.25 -14.38 -15.17
C ARG A 374 20.01 -15.01 -14.01
N GLY A 375 20.34 -14.23 -12.97
CA GLY A 375 21.00 -14.73 -11.76
C GLY A 375 20.06 -15.39 -10.74
N VAL A 376 18.74 -15.36 -10.97
CA VAL A 376 17.73 -15.82 -10.02
C VAL A 376 17.54 -17.33 -10.13
N ARG A 377 17.66 -18.05 -9.00
CA ARG A 377 17.44 -19.50 -8.95
C ARG A 377 15.94 -19.82 -8.92
N ALA A 378 15.49 -20.67 -9.84
CA ALA A 378 14.12 -21.20 -9.84
C ALA A 378 13.92 -22.25 -8.74
N GLY A 379 12.69 -22.34 -8.21
CA GLY A 379 12.27 -23.45 -7.32
C GLY A 379 12.46 -23.24 -5.81
N ASP A 380 12.94 -22.08 -5.36
CA ASP A 380 12.93 -21.70 -3.93
C ASP A 380 11.59 -21.06 -3.55
N ALA A 381 11.17 -21.18 -2.29
CA ALA A 381 9.93 -20.58 -1.80
C ALA A 381 10.00 -19.04 -1.77
N PHE A 382 11.22 -18.50 -1.65
CA PHE A 382 11.56 -17.09 -1.77
C PHE A 382 11.82 -16.64 -3.23
N ALA A 383 11.54 -17.49 -4.22
CA ALA A 383 11.76 -17.13 -5.62
C ALA A 383 10.94 -15.87 -6.01
N PRO A 384 11.58 -14.85 -6.61
CA PRO A 384 10.91 -13.65 -7.07
C PRO A 384 9.71 -13.92 -7.99
N TYR A 385 8.69 -13.07 -7.92
CA TYR A 385 7.52 -13.16 -8.80
C TYR A 385 7.91 -13.08 -10.27
N ALA A 386 7.22 -13.87 -11.09
CA ALA A 386 7.48 -14.00 -12.52
C ALA A 386 8.97 -14.31 -12.83
N GLY A 387 9.70 -14.96 -11.93
CA GLY A 387 11.12 -15.25 -12.11
C GLY A 387 12.03 -14.01 -12.09
N GLY A 388 11.62 -12.92 -11.43
CA GLY A 388 12.35 -11.66 -11.37
C GLY A 388 11.78 -10.56 -12.26
N TRP A 389 10.73 -10.84 -13.04
CA TRP A 389 10.13 -9.88 -13.97
C TRP A 389 9.17 -8.87 -13.33
N ALA A 390 8.98 -8.92 -12.00
CA ALA A 390 8.06 -8.06 -11.26
C ALA A 390 8.25 -6.56 -11.57
N CYS A 391 9.49 -6.10 -11.72
CA CYS A 391 9.82 -4.71 -12.03
C CYS A 391 9.22 -4.23 -13.34
N THR A 392 9.49 -4.94 -14.43
CA THR A 392 8.94 -4.59 -15.75
C THR A 392 7.41 -4.70 -15.76
N LEU A 393 6.85 -5.75 -15.13
CA LEU A 393 5.39 -5.95 -15.09
C LEU A 393 4.67 -4.84 -14.30
N LEU A 394 5.22 -4.43 -13.15
CA LEU A 394 4.65 -3.37 -12.33
C LEU A 394 4.79 -2.00 -13.00
N ALA A 395 5.92 -1.75 -13.67
CA ALA A 395 6.14 -0.55 -14.45
C ALA A 395 5.17 -0.46 -15.65
N LEU A 396 4.94 -1.57 -16.36
CA LEU A 396 3.94 -1.65 -17.44
C LEU A 396 2.52 -1.41 -16.93
N LEU A 397 2.16 -1.97 -15.77
CA LEU A 397 0.85 -1.72 -15.15
C LEU A 397 0.67 -0.22 -14.86
N GLY A 398 1.68 0.42 -14.25
CA GLY A 398 1.66 1.86 -13.98
C GLY A 398 1.59 2.70 -15.26
N LEU A 399 2.41 2.40 -16.27
CA LEU A 399 2.39 3.10 -17.56
C LEU A 399 1.04 2.99 -18.26
N PHE A 400 0.51 1.76 -18.41
CA PHE A 400 -0.74 1.56 -19.13
C PHE A 400 -1.92 2.17 -18.39
N LEU A 401 -1.98 2.09 -17.06
CA LEU A 401 -2.98 2.82 -16.27
C LEU A 401 -2.89 4.33 -16.53
N GLY A 402 -1.69 4.90 -16.56
CA GLY A 402 -1.48 6.32 -16.88
C GLY A 402 -1.99 6.70 -18.27
N VAL A 403 -1.63 5.91 -19.30
CA VAL A 403 -2.09 6.08 -20.69
C VAL A 403 -3.61 5.92 -20.81
N GLY A 404 -4.18 4.95 -20.09
CA GLY A 404 -5.63 4.73 -20.02
C GLY A 404 -6.36 5.92 -19.39
N TYR A 405 -5.85 6.48 -18.30
CA TYR A 405 -6.40 7.70 -17.70
C TYR A 405 -6.36 8.87 -18.68
N SER A 406 -5.24 9.08 -19.38
CA SER A 406 -5.14 10.13 -20.39
C SER A 406 -6.20 10.00 -21.48
N GLY A 407 -6.39 8.80 -22.03
CA GLY A 407 -7.44 8.52 -23.00
C GLY A 407 -8.85 8.74 -22.43
N ALA A 408 -9.12 8.22 -21.22
CA ALA A 408 -10.42 8.34 -20.57
C ALA A 408 -10.82 9.81 -20.34
N PHE A 409 -9.94 10.60 -19.72
CA PHE A 409 -10.23 12.01 -19.44
C PHE A 409 -10.39 12.83 -20.72
N ALA A 410 -9.55 12.60 -21.73
CA ALA A 410 -9.68 13.28 -23.02
C ALA A 410 -11.02 12.96 -23.69
N THR A 411 -11.44 11.69 -23.70
CA THR A 411 -12.74 11.29 -24.28
C THR A 411 -13.93 11.85 -23.50
N ILE A 412 -13.90 11.82 -22.16
CA ILE A 412 -14.98 12.39 -21.33
C ILE A 412 -15.11 13.90 -21.58
N VAL A 413 -14.00 14.63 -21.60
CA VAL A 413 -14.01 16.08 -21.81
C VAL A 413 -14.41 16.42 -23.25
N ALA A 414 -13.91 15.69 -24.25
CA ALA A 414 -14.32 15.90 -25.65
C ALA A 414 -15.83 15.65 -25.85
N ALA A 415 -16.38 14.60 -25.21
CA ALA A 415 -17.82 14.34 -25.24
C ALA A 415 -18.63 15.45 -24.56
N ALA A 416 -18.12 16.01 -23.46
CA ALA A 416 -18.77 17.12 -22.76
C ALA A 416 -18.68 18.47 -23.49
N LEU A 417 -17.63 18.67 -24.29
CA LEU A 417 -17.42 19.90 -25.06
C LEU A 417 -18.01 19.84 -26.47
N THR A 418 -18.26 18.65 -27.01
CA THR A 418 -18.83 18.47 -28.35
C THR A 418 -20.24 19.07 -28.44
N SER A 419 -20.50 19.76 -29.54
CA SER A 419 -21.82 20.31 -29.90
C SER A 419 -22.11 20.03 -31.38
N ASP A 420 -23.38 20.10 -31.78
CA ASP A 420 -23.79 19.83 -33.18
C ASP A 420 -23.07 20.75 -34.19
N GLU A 421 -22.78 21.99 -33.80
CA GLU A 421 -22.10 22.98 -34.64
C GLU A 421 -20.56 22.83 -34.63
N ARG A 422 -20.01 22.32 -33.53
CA ARG A 422 -18.57 22.18 -33.30
C ARG A 422 -18.27 20.81 -32.68
N PRO A 423 -18.02 19.78 -33.50
CA PRO A 423 -17.59 18.49 -32.99
C PRO A 423 -16.14 18.58 -32.48
N VAL A 424 -15.90 18.08 -31.27
CA VAL A 424 -14.58 18.06 -30.65
C VAL A 424 -13.97 16.68 -30.84
N VAL A 425 -12.79 16.64 -31.45
CA VAL A 425 -12.09 15.40 -31.79
C VAL A 425 -10.87 15.23 -30.89
N VAL A 426 -10.74 14.03 -30.32
CA VAL A 426 -9.60 13.64 -29.49
C VAL A 426 -8.40 13.28 -30.40
N PRO A 427 -7.14 13.57 -30.00
CA PRO A 427 -5.96 13.12 -30.73
C PRO A 427 -5.98 11.64 -31.13
N GLU A 428 -5.49 11.34 -32.32
CA GLU A 428 -5.58 10.01 -32.94
C GLU A 428 -4.84 8.93 -32.12
N LEU A 429 -3.78 9.30 -31.40
CA LEU A 429 -3.12 8.36 -30.49
C LEU A 429 -4.05 7.90 -29.35
N LEU A 430 -4.87 8.80 -28.81
CA LEU A 430 -5.71 8.50 -27.64
C LEU A 430 -6.96 7.67 -28.04
N SER A 431 -7.48 7.85 -29.25
CA SER A 431 -8.55 6.99 -29.79
C SER A 431 -8.04 5.54 -29.96
N ARG A 432 -6.79 5.36 -30.42
CA ARG A 432 -6.11 4.05 -30.51
C ARG A 432 -5.85 3.41 -29.16
N VAL A 433 -5.53 4.22 -28.15
CA VAL A 433 -5.40 3.76 -26.77
C VAL A 433 -6.72 3.16 -26.26
N ALA A 434 -7.87 3.78 -26.55
CA ALA A 434 -9.17 3.24 -26.14
C ALA A 434 -9.43 1.86 -26.76
N TYR A 435 -9.14 1.69 -28.05
CA TYR A 435 -9.24 0.40 -28.72
C TYR A 435 -8.29 -0.66 -28.14
N ALA A 436 -7.03 -0.31 -27.91
CA ALA A 436 -6.04 -1.21 -27.30
C ALA A 436 -6.46 -1.64 -25.88
N TRP A 437 -7.06 -0.73 -25.11
CA TRP A 437 -7.66 -1.03 -23.82
C TRP A 437 -8.85 -1.99 -23.93
N GLY A 438 -9.69 -1.85 -24.96
CA GLY A 438 -10.79 -2.77 -25.23
C GLY A 438 -10.31 -4.21 -25.44
N ILE A 439 -9.26 -4.39 -26.25
CA ILE A 439 -8.63 -5.71 -26.47
C ILE A 439 -8.02 -6.25 -25.17
N THR A 440 -7.31 -5.41 -24.43
CA THR A 440 -6.61 -5.81 -23.20
C THR A 440 -7.59 -6.20 -22.09
N ALA A 441 -8.66 -5.42 -21.91
CA ALA A 441 -9.73 -5.71 -20.96
C ALA A 441 -10.47 -7.01 -21.32
N ALA A 442 -10.78 -7.22 -22.60
CA ALA A 442 -11.40 -8.46 -23.06
C ALA A 442 -10.50 -9.67 -22.78
N GLY A 443 -9.18 -9.58 -23.03
CA GLY A 443 -8.22 -10.64 -22.72
C GLY A 443 -8.17 -10.99 -21.23
N VAL A 444 -8.17 -9.99 -20.35
CA VAL A 444 -8.21 -10.19 -18.90
C VAL A 444 -9.52 -10.83 -18.44
N LEU A 445 -10.66 -10.42 -19.01
CA LEU A 445 -11.96 -11.03 -18.72
C LEU A 445 -12.05 -12.49 -19.18
N LEU A 446 -11.48 -12.82 -20.34
CA LEU A 446 -11.39 -14.21 -20.81
C LEU A 446 -10.54 -15.06 -19.86
N LEU A 447 -9.42 -14.54 -19.39
CA LEU A 447 -8.59 -15.22 -18.39
C LEU A 447 -9.33 -15.40 -17.06
N ALA A 448 -10.04 -14.37 -16.59
CA ALA A 448 -10.86 -14.45 -15.38
C ALA A 448 -11.99 -15.48 -15.53
N GLY A 449 -12.67 -15.51 -16.69
CA GLY A 449 -13.68 -16.51 -17.03
C GLY A 449 -13.12 -17.92 -17.04
N TYR A 450 -11.93 -18.12 -17.63
CA TYR A 450 -11.22 -19.40 -17.61
C TYR A 450 -10.90 -19.88 -16.18
N LEU A 451 -10.41 -18.98 -15.32
CA LEU A 451 -10.15 -19.29 -13.91
C LEU A 451 -11.45 -19.64 -13.16
N LEU A 452 -12.54 -18.92 -13.44
CA LEU A 452 -13.85 -19.18 -12.85
C LEU A 452 -14.44 -20.53 -13.27
N VAL A 453 -14.26 -20.93 -14.54
CA VAL A 453 -14.66 -22.26 -15.02
C VAL A 453 -13.86 -23.35 -14.29
N ARG A 454 -12.55 -23.14 -14.10
CA ARG A 454 -11.69 -24.08 -13.35
C ARG A 454 -11.94 -24.11 -11.85
N ARG A 455 -12.66 -23.14 -11.29
CA ARG A 455 -12.99 -23.06 -9.85
C ARG A 455 -13.60 -24.35 -9.33
N ARG A 456 -14.62 -24.89 -10.02
CA ARG A 456 -15.35 -26.09 -9.52
C ARG A 456 -14.42 -27.30 -9.39
N SER A 457 -13.63 -27.57 -10.43
CA SER A 457 -12.67 -28.68 -10.42
C SER A 457 -11.55 -28.47 -9.40
N ALA A 458 -11.05 -27.24 -9.25
CA ALA A 458 -10.00 -26.93 -8.28
C ALA A 458 -10.47 -27.09 -6.83
N ILE A 459 -11.71 -26.64 -6.50
CA ILE A 459 -12.31 -26.83 -5.19
C ILE A 459 -12.54 -28.32 -4.92
N ALA A 460 -13.10 -29.05 -5.88
CA ALA A 460 -13.36 -30.48 -5.76
C ALA A 460 -12.07 -31.28 -5.49
N ALA A 461 -10.95 -30.90 -6.11
CA ALA A 461 -9.66 -31.57 -5.92
C ALA A 461 -9.06 -31.37 -4.51
N VAL A 462 -9.31 -30.23 -3.86
CA VAL A 462 -8.73 -29.90 -2.54
C VAL A 462 -9.65 -30.31 -1.38
N THR A 463 -10.96 -30.43 -1.63
CA THR A 463 -11.97 -30.76 -0.60
C THR A 463 -11.64 -32.03 0.20
N PRO A 464 -11.20 -33.16 -0.39
CA PRO A 464 -10.87 -34.37 0.38
C PRO A 464 -9.71 -34.16 1.36
N ALA A 465 -8.68 -33.40 0.96
CA ALA A 465 -7.54 -33.09 1.82
C ALA A 465 -7.95 -32.19 3.00
N VAL A 466 -8.86 -31.23 2.78
CA VAL A 466 -9.44 -30.40 3.84
C VAL A 466 -10.25 -31.25 4.82
N ALA A 467 -11.11 -32.13 4.32
CA ALA A 467 -11.90 -33.01 5.17
C ALA A 467 -11.03 -33.96 6.01
N ALA A 468 -9.93 -34.47 5.43
CA ALA A 468 -8.99 -35.32 6.15
C ALA A 468 -8.21 -34.57 7.23
N GLY A 469 -7.82 -33.31 6.98
CA GLY A 469 -7.09 -32.47 7.95
C GLY A 469 -7.98 -31.83 9.03
N ALA A 470 -9.30 -31.79 8.80
CA ALA A 470 -10.27 -31.22 9.72
C ALA A 470 -11.51 -32.13 9.83
N PRO A 471 -11.38 -33.29 10.51
CA PRO A 471 -12.45 -34.30 10.60
C PRO A 471 -13.72 -33.81 11.31
N TRP A 472 -13.63 -32.71 12.07
CA TRP A 472 -14.79 -32.07 12.71
C TRP A 472 -15.65 -31.25 11.73
N LEU A 473 -15.21 -31.05 10.48
CA LEU A 473 -15.99 -30.31 9.49
C LEU A 473 -16.95 -31.23 8.74
N THR A 474 -18.20 -30.77 8.61
CA THR A 474 -19.15 -31.41 7.68
C THR A 474 -18.69 -31.25 6.23
N GLY A 475 -19.14 -32.13 5.33
CA GLY A 475 -18.78 -32.06 3.90
C GLY A 475 -19.19 -30.75 3.20
N ARG A 476 -20.20 -30.03 3.74
CA ARG A 476 -20.56 -28.68 3.27
C ARG A 476 -19.50 -27.65 3.69
N TRP A 477 -19.05 -27.69 4.95
CA TRP A 477 -18.02 -26.80 5.46
C TRP A 477 -16.64 -27.07 4.85
N ALA A 478 -16.27 -28.33 4.63
CA ALA A 478 -15.03 -28.67 3.92
C ALA A 478 -14.99 -28.05 2.50
N ARG A 479 -16.12 -28.04 1.77
CA ARG A 479 -16.23 -27.33 0.48
C ARG A 479 -16.12 -25.81 0.62
N LYS A 480 -16.70 -25.22 1.68
CA LYS A 480 -16.62 -23.77 1.97
C LYS A 480 -15.18 -23.35 2.26
N VAL A 481 -14.46 -24.11 3.08
CA VAL A 481 -13.02 -23.92 3.35
C VAL A 481 -12.20 -24.09 2.08
N ALA A 482 -12.42 -25.15 1.30
CA ALA A 482 -11.73 -25.37 0.03
C ALA A 482 -11.98 -24.22 -0.98
N ALA A 483 -13.19 -23.66 -1.00
CA ALA A 483 -13.51 -22.47 -1.79
C ALA A 483 -12.74 -21.23 -1.30
N ALA A 484 -12.67 -21.00 0.02
CA ALA A 484 -11.90 -19.91 0.60
C ALA A 484 -10.39 -20.06 0.31
N MET A 485 -9.83 -21.27 0.42
CA MET A 485 -8.45 -21.57 0.03
C MET A 485 -8.20 -21.33 -1.47
N TRP A 486 -9.16 -21.66 -2.34
CA TRP A 486 -9.05 -21.39 -3.78
C TRP A 486 -8.98 -19.88 -4.04
N VAL A 487 -9.86 -19.10 -3.41
CA VAL A 487 -9.83 -17.62 -3.49
C VAL A 487 -8.51 -17.07 -2.97
N ALA A 488 -8.04 -17.57 -1.81
CA ALA A 488 -6.77 -17.17 -1.22
C ALA A 488 -5.57 -17.46 -2.13
N ARG A 489 -5.66 -18.47 -2.99
CA ARG A 489 -4.61 -18.86 -3.95
C ARG A 489 -4.68 -18.11 -5.28
N LEU A 490 -5.72 -17.33 -5.57
CA LEU A 490 -5.81 -16.52 -6.80
C LEU A 490 -4.62 -15.57 -6.95
N LYS A 491 -4.06 -15.08 -5.83
CA LYS A 491 -2.84 -14.26 -5.79
C LYS A 491 -1.66 -14.91 -6.52
N ASN A 492 -1.58 -16.23 -6.55
CA ASN A 492 -0.51 -16.97 -7.23
C ASN A 492 -0.62 -16.85 -8.77
N GLY A 493 -1.80 -16.52 -9.30
CA GLY A 493 -2.03 -16.26 -10.71
C GLY A 493 -1.76 -14.82 -11.15
N LEU A 494 -1.54 -13.89 -10.21
CA LEU A 494 -1.39 -12.46 -10.50
C LEU A 494 -0.24 -12.19 -11.49
N ALA A 495 0.88 -12.88 -11.33
CA ALA A 495 2.02 -12.76 -12.25
C ALA A 495 1.64 -13.11 -13.69
N CYS A 496 0.81 -14.13 -13.90
CA CYS A 496 0.32 -14.52 -15.22
C CYS A 496 -0.60 -13.44 -15.82
N VAL A 497 -1.56 -12.95 -15.02
CA VAL A 497 -2.48 -11.87 -15.43
C VAL A 497 -1.69 -10.63 -15.85
N LEU A 498 -0.74 -10.19 -15.03
CA LEU A 498 0.11 -9.03 -15.31
C LEU A 498 1.01 -9.25 -16.53
N THR A 499 1.49 -10.48 -16.76
CA THR A 499 2.28 -10.82 -17.94
C THR A 499 1.44 -10.74 -19.21
N VAL A 500 0.23 -11.33 -19.21
CA VAL A 500 -0.69 -11.25 -20.36
C VAL A 500 -1.06 -9.80 -20.65
N PHE A 501 -1.45 -9.04 -19.61
CA PHE A 501 -1.77 -7.62 -19.72
C PHE A 501 -0.59 -6.82 -20.28
N GLY A 502 0.62 -7.01 -19.73
CA GLY A 502 1.83 -6.30 -20.13
C GLY A 502 2.26 -6.62 -21.57
N VAL A 503 2.30 -7.90 -21.95
CA VAL A 503 2.70 -8.33 -23.29
C VAL A 503 1.70 -7.82 -24.33
N LEU A 504 0.40 -7.97 -24.08
CA LEU A 504 -0.63 -7.51 -24.99
C LEU A 504 -0.55 -5.99 -25.18
N GLY A 505 -0.39 -5.23 -24.09
CA GLY A 505 -0.23 -3.78 -24.16
C GLY A 505 1.03 -3.35 -24.93
N VAL A 506 2.18 -4.02 -24.74
CA VAL A 506 3.41 -3.72 -25.48
C VAL A 506 3.25 -4.00 -26.98
N VAL A 507 2.68 -5.16 -27.32
CA VAL A 507 2.41 -5.55 -28.71
C VAL A 507 1.51 -4.51 -29.38
N LEU A 508 0.39 -4.14 -28.74
CA LEU A 508 -0.53 -3.14 -29.25
C LEU A 508 0.11 -1.74 -29.38
N THR A 509 1.03 -1.38 -28.48
CA THR A 509 1.77 -0.12 -28.56
C THR A 509 2.71 -0.10 -29.77
N VAL A 510 3.38 -1.21 -30.08
CA VAL A 510 4.23 -1.32 -31.28
C VAL A 510 3.40 -1.16 -32.55
N PHE A 511 2.24 -1.80 -32.63
CA PHE A 511 1.32 -1.62 -33.76
C PHE A 511 0.83 -0.18 -33.88
N ALA A 512 0.37 0.42 -32.77
CA ALA A 512 -0.06 1.81 -32.75
C ALA A 512 1.05 2.76 -33.23
N ALA A 513 2.31 2.52 -32.86
CA ALA A 513 3.44 3.31 -33.32
C ALA A 513 3.71 3.17 -34.82
N VAL A 514 3.66 1.95 -35.36
CA VAL A 514 3.83 1.71 -36.80
C VAL A 514 2.71 2.40 -37.60
N ASP A 515 1.47 2.22 -37.16
CA ASP A 515 0.30 2.77 -37.85
C ASP A 515 0.21 4.30 -37.73
N LEU A 516 0.81 4.92 -36.70
CA LEU A 516 0.82 6.38 -36.52
C LEU A 516 1.98 7.05 -37.26
N ALA A 517 2.99 6.30 -37.71
CA ALA A 517 4.15 6.85 -38.39
C ALA A 517 3.77 7.80 -39.56
N PRO A 518 2.80 7.48 -40.44
CA PRO A 518 2.39 8.38 -41.53
C PRO A 518 1.75 9.68 -41.04
N VAL A 519 0.98 9.63 -39.94
CA VAL A 519 0.29 10.80 -39.35
C VAL A 519 1.30 11.83 -38.86
N VAL A 520 2.48 11.38 -38.43
CA VAL A 520 3.57 12.26 -37.96
C VAL A 520 4.63 12.55 -39.03
N GLY A 521 4.35 12.21 -40.31
CA GLY A 521 5.22 12.52 -41.44
C GLY A 521 6.38 11.56 -41.67
N LEU A 522 6.37 10.37 -41.04
CA LEU A 522 7.31 9.28 -41.32
C LEU A 522 6.78 8.38 -42.46
N PRO A 523 7.66 7.73 -43.24
CA PRO A 523 7.21 6.85 -44.31
C PRO A 523 6.43 5.65 -43.75
N PRO A 524 5.38 5.18 -44.45
CA PRO A 524 4.63 4.00 -44.03
C PRO A 524 5.52 2.76 -44.04
N VAL A 525 5.40 1.93 -43.01
CA VAL A 525 6.08 0.65 -42.93
C VAL A 525 5.12 -0.43 -43.41
N ALA A 526 5.47 -1.14 -44.49
CA ALA A 526 4.67 -2.26 -44.98
C ALA A 526 4.82 -3.45 -44.02
N LEU A 527 3.78 -3.74 -43.24
CA LEU A 527 3.72 -4.95 -42.43
C LEU A 527 3.24 -6.14 -43.29
N PRO A 528 3.77 -7.36 -43.06
CA PRO A 528 3.18 -8.57 -43.61
C PRO A 528 1.68 -8.64 -43.30
N TRP A 529 0.87 -9.15 -44.24
CA TRP A 529 -0.60 -9.20 -44.09
C TRP A 529 -1.10 -9.94 -42.83
N MET A 530 -0.32 -10.87 -42.28
CA MET A 530 -0.59 -11.55 -41.00
C MET A 530 -0.47 -10.61 -39.79
N LEU A 531 0.35 -9.57 -39.89
CA LEU A 531 0.53 -8.52 -38.88
C LEU A 531 -0.43 -7.35 -39.10
N ASP A 532 -0.92 -7.14 -40.33
CA ASP A 532 -2.07 -6.26 -40.62
C ASP A 532 -3.33 -6.69 -39.85
N VAL A 533 -3.43 -7.97 -39.48
CA VAL A 533 -4.52 -8.49 -38.65
C VAL A 533 -4.47 -7.98 -37.20
N LEU A 534 -3.29 -7.58 -36.73
CA LEU A 534 -3.07 -7.11 -35.36
C LEU A 534 -3.11 -5.57 -35.26
N SER A 535 -2.88 -4.85 -36.37
CA SER A 535 -3.11 -3.41 -36.54
C SER A 535 -4.53 -3.07 -36.99
N TRP A 536 -5.54 -3.86 -36.60
CA TRP A 536 -6.98 -3.74 -36.94
C TRP A 536 -7.69 -2.45 -36.47
N TRP A 537 -6.99 -1.32 -36.53
CA TRP A 537 -7.55 0.01 -36.45
C TRP A 537 -8.43 0.29 -37.68
N PRO A 538 -9.64 0.87 -37.49
CA PRO A 538 -10.49 1.30 -38.60
C PRO A 538 -9.71 2.22 -39.55
N ARG A 539 -9.59 1.82 -40.82
CA ARG A 539 -9.02 2.72 -41.82
C ARG A 539 -10.09 3.76 -42.19
N PRO A 540 -9.73 5.05 -42.31
CA PRO A 540 -10.71 6.11 -42.56
C PRO A 540 -11.44 5.98 -43.91
N ASP A 541 -10.90 5.19 -44.84
CA ASP A 541 -11.39 4.93 -46.19
C ASP A 541 -12.30 3.68 -46.29
N ALA A 542 -12.52 2.93 -45.20
CA ALA A 542 -13.36 1.73 -45.22
C ALA A 542 -14.30 1.64 -43.99
N PRO A 543 -15.54 1.15 -44.16
CA PRO A 543 -16.45 0.93 -43.04
C PRO A 543 -15.86 -0.11 -42.08
N ALA A 544 -15.74 0.27 -40.81
CA ALA A 544 -15.23 -0.62 -39.78
C ALA A 544 -16.18 -1.82 -39.58
N PRO A 545 -15.68 -3.06 -39.55
CA PRO A 545 -16.46 -4.23 -39.12
C PRO A 545 -17.12 -4.00 -37.75
N ALA A 546 -18.34 -4.53 -37.58
CA ALA A 546 -19.14 -4.34 -36.36
C ALA A 546 -18.40 -4.72 -35.06
N PHE A 547 -17.55 -5.74 -35.10
CA PHE A 547 -16.76 -6.16 -33.94
C PHE A 547 -15.67 -5.12 -33.56
N GLN A 548 -15.11 -4.37 -34.51
CA GLN A 548 -14.12 -3.31 -34.22
C GLN A 548 -14.80 -2.13 -33.51
N VAL A 549 -15.98 -1.74 -34.00
CA VAL A 549 -16.81 -0.73 -33.36
C VAL A 549 -17.19 -1.18 -31.95
N ALA A 550 -17.56 -2.45 -31.77
CA ALA A 550 -17.86 -3.03 -30.46
C ALA A 550 -16.63 -3.02 -29.52
N LEU A 551 -15.43 -3.34 -30.02
CA LEU A 551 -14.18 -3.30 -29.24
C LEU A 551 -13.80 -1.87 -28.82
N LEU A 552 -13.93 -0.90 -29.73
CA LEU A 552 -13.68 0.51 -29.43
C LEU A 552 -14.70 1.03 -28.41
N ALA A 553 -15.98 0.71 -28.58
CA ALA A 553 -17.03 1.05 -27.63
C ALA A 553 -16.78 0.40 -26.27
N PHE A 554 -16.42 -0.88 -26.24
CA PHE A 554 -16.07 -1.59 -25.01
C PHE A 554 -14.83 -0.99 -24.33
N GLY A 555 -13.77 -0.69 -25.08
CA GLY A 555 -12.58 0.01 -24.57
C GLY A 555 -12.91 1.38 -23.99
N THR A 556 -13.74 2.16 -24.69
CA THR A 556 -14.21 3.46 -24.22
C THR A 556 -15.05 3.34 -22.96
N LEU A 557 -15.98 2.38 -22.90
CA LEU A 557 -16.82 2.11 -21.73
C LEU A 557 -15.99 1.63 -20.55
N THR A 558 -15.01 0.75 -20.77
CA THR A 558 -14.15 0.25 -19.69
C THR A 558 -13.26 1.35 -19.13
N LEU A 559 -12.64 2.17 -19.98
CA LEU A 559 -11.83 3.31 -19.55
C LEU A 559 -12.67 4.37 -18.84
N THR A 560 -13.81 4.75 -19.43
CA THR A 560 -14.71 5.75 -18.85
C THR A 560 -15.34 5.24 -17.55
N GLY A 561 -15.72 3.96 -17.50
CA GLY A 561 -16.24 3.30 -16.31
C GLY A 561 -15.20 3.17 -15.20
N LEU A 562 -13.94 2.86 -15.54
CA LEU A 562 -12.83 2.85 -14.59
C LEU A 562 -12.58 4.26 -14.04
N ALA A 563 -12.46 5.28 -14.90
CA ALA A 563 -12.26 6.66 -14.48
C ALA A 563 -13.42 7.19 -13.63
N THR A 564 -14.66 6.95 -14.06
CA THR A 564 -15.87 7.36 -13.31
C THR A 564 -15.96 6.62 -11.98
N GLY A 565 -15.72 5.31 -11.96
CA GLY A 565 -15.69 4.50 -10.75
C GLY A 565 -14.63 5.00 -9.76
N LEU A 566 -13.44 5.37 -10.24
CA LEU A 566 -12.40 6.00 -9.42
C LEU A 566 -12.79 7.38 -8.91
N MET A 567 -13.46 8.21 -9.72
CA MET A 567 -13.98 9.51 -9.28
C MET A 567 -15.07 9.35 -8.22
N LEU A 568 -15.95 8.37 -8.36
CA LEU A 568 -16.98 8.04 -7.35
C LEU A 568 -16.32 7.48 -6.07
N LEU A 569 -15.31 6.64 -6.19
CA LEU A 569 -14.51 6.15 -5.08
C LEU A 569 -13.74 7.29 -4.38
N ALA A 570 -13.17 8.23 -5.14
CA ALA A 570 -12.52 9.42 -4.60
C ALA A 570 -13.53 10.32 -3.88
N ARG A 571 -14.71 10.56 -4.48
CA ARG A 571 -15.80 11.34 -3.86
C ARG A 571 -16.29 10.67 -2.58
N THR A 572 -16.55 9.38 -2.60
CA THR A 572 -16.99 8.63 -1.40
C THR A 572 -15.89 8.56 -0.35
N ALA A 573 -14.62 8.50 -0.72
CA ALA A 573 -13.48 8.62 0.20
C ALA A 573 -13.34 10.03 0.79
N LEU A 574 -13.69 11.09 0.04
CA LEU A 574 -13.73 12.46 0.53
C LEU A 574 -14.81 12.67 1.59
N PHE A 575 -15.96 12.02 1.44
CA PHE A 575 -17.13 12.25 2.30
C PHE A 575 -17.48 11.11 3.26
N GLY A 576 -16.79 9.96 3.21
CA GLY A 576 -17.11 8.77 4.01
C GLY A 576 -15.90 8.13 4.70
N ALA A 577 -16.02 7.77 5.99
CA ALA A 577 -14.93 7.13 6.77
C ALA A 577 -14.66 5.67 6.37
N SER A 578 -15.67 4.89 6.02
CA SER A 578 -15.51 3.46 5.69
C SER A 578 -14.99 3.20 4.26
N ALA A 579 -15.35 4.02 3.27
CA ALA A 579 -14.84 3.90 1.90
C ALA A 579 -13.33 4.21 1.79
N ARG A 580 -12.79 5.06 2.68
CA ARG A 580 -11.36 5.35 2.78
C ARG A 580 -10.51 4.08 3.01
N ARG A 581 -11.02 3.11 3.78
CA ARG A 581 -10.26 1.91 4.19
C ARG A 581 -9.85 1.00 3.03
N GLY A 582 -10.64 0.90 1.96
CA GLY A 582 -10.33 0.03 0.80
C GLY A 582 -9.23 0.58 -0.11
N ILE A 583 -9.23 1.89 -0.35
CA ILE A 583 -8.23 2.60 -1.18
C ILE A 583 -6.87 2.66 -0.47
N ASN A 584 -6.87 2.78 0.87
CA ASN A 584 -5.64 2.87 1.65
C ASN A 584 -4.73 1.64 1.49
N VAL A 585 -5.28 0.46 1.23
CA VAL A 585 -4.50 -0.79 1.10
C VAL A 585 -3.45 -0.72 -0.02
N VAL A 586 -3.80 -0.18 -1.19
CA VAL A 586 -2.85 -0.04 -2.31
C VAL A 586 -1.75 0.96 -1.94
N TRP A 587 -2.14 2.02 -1.23
CA TRP A 587 -1.23 3.08 -0.80
C TRP A 587 -0.32 2.65 0.34
N ASP A 588 -0.77 1.78 1.25
CA ASP A 588 0.07 1.25 2.31
C ASP A 588 1.21 0.42 1.73
N VAL A 589 1.02 -0.24 0.60
CA VAL A 589 2.11 -0.96 -0.09
C VAL A 589 2.98 0.00 -0.90
N VAL A 590 2.39 0.91 -1.66
CA VAL A 590 3.13 1.81 -2.56
C VAL A 590 3.92 2.87 -1.78
N ALA A 591 3.28 3.52 -0.79
CA ALA A 591 3.85 4.55 0.06
C ALA A 591 4.65 3.96 1.24
N PHE A 592 4.85 2.65 1.31
CA PHE A 592 5.93 2.09 2.11
C PHE A 592 7.28 2.46 1.51
N TRP A 593 7.38 2.55 0.19
CA TRP A 593 8.65 2.71 -0.51
C TRP A 593 9.02 4.19 -0.67
N PRO A 594 10.32 4.52 -0.52
CA PRO A 594 10.80 5.88 -0.73
C PRO A 594 10.61 6.36 -2.18
N ARG A 595 10.65 7.68 -2.37
CA ARG A 595 10.67 8.27 -3.72
C ARG A 595 12.03 8.01 -4.37
N ALA A 596 12.02 7.24 -5.46
CA ALA A 596 13.21 6.85 -6.22
C ALA A 596 13.13 7.25 -7.69
N VAL A 597 11.93 7.18 -8.27
CA VAL A 597 11.70 7.32 -9.71
C VAL A 597 10.81 8.51 -10.02
N HIS A 598 9.77 8.75 -9.22
CA HIS A 598 8.80 9.80 -9.49
C HIS A 598 8.58 10.71 -8.27
N PRO A 599 8.75 12.04 -8.40
CA PRO A 599 8.78 12.96 -7.25
C PRO A 599 7.39 13.33 -6.70
N PHE A 600 6.32 13.14 -7.47
CA PHE A 600 4.95 13.49 -7.06
C PHE A 600 4.22 12.36 -6.31
N VAL A 601 4.88 11.22 -6.08
CA VAL A 601 4.33 10.14 -5.25
C VAL A 601 4.33 10.60 -3.77
N PRO A 602 3.35 10.17 -2.94
CA PRO A 602 3.33 10.48 -1.52
C PRO A 602 4.65 10.19 -0.81
N SER A 603 4.90 10.86 0.33
CA SER A 603 6.05 10.56 1.18
C SER A 603 5.93 9.16 1.77
N ALA A 604 7.05 8.49 1.95
CA ALA A 604 7.03 7.15 2.53
C ALA A 604 6.70 7.22 4.03
N TYR A 605 5.59 6.60 4.46
CA TYR A 605 5.22 6.59 5.88
C TYR A 605 6.18 5.73 6.71
N SER A 606 6.82 4.75 6.08
CA SER A 606 7.80 3.85 6.68
C SER A 606 8.97 4.59 7.33
N ALA A 607 9.38 5.74 6.77
CA ALA A 607 10.44 6.58 7.34
C ALA A 607 10.13 7.05 8.76
N ARG A 608 8.85 7.33 9.03
CA ARG A 608 8.40 7.70 10.37
C ARG A 608 8.06 6.46 11.18
N ALA A 609 7.27 5.53 10.62
CA ALA A 609 6.76 4.39 11.36
C ALA A 609 7.85 3.43 11.85
N VAL A 610 8.88 3.18 11.04
CA VAL A 610 10.03 2.34 11.44
C VAL A 610 10.85 3.03 12.54
N ALA A 611 11.03 4.35 12.46
CA ALA A 611 11.74 5.12 13.49
C ALA A 611 10.99 5.12 14.82
N ASP A 612 9.68 5.39 14.81
CA ASP A 612 8.83 5.34 16.01
C ASP A 612 8.90 3.96 16.70
N LEU A 613 8.89 2.88 15.90
CA LEU A 613 9.00 1.51 16.42
C LEU A 613 10.38 1.22 17.03
N GLU A 614 11.47 1.65 16.40
CA GLU A 614 12.82 1.54 16.96
C GLU A 614 12.92 2.26 18.31
N ASP A 615 12.45 3.50 18.37
CA ASP A 615 12.50 4.32 19.58
C ASP A 615 11.61 3.72 20.69
N ARG A 616 10.43 3.18 20.32
CA ARG A 616 9.55 2.51 21.27
C ARG A 616 10.14 1.21 21.81
N ILE A 617 10.82 0.43 20.96
CA ILE A 617 11.51 -0.80 21.38
C ILE A 617 12.68 -0.47 22.31
N ARG A 618 13.53 0.51 21.96
CA ARG A 618 14.62 0.98 22.83
C ARG A 618 14.09 1.49 24.16
N TRP A 619 13.01 2.26 24.13
CA TRP A 619 12.39 2.81 25.34
C TRP A 619 11.90 1.71 26.28
N HIS A 620 11.32 0.62 25.79
CA HIS A 620 10.90 -0.49 26.65
C HIS A 620 12.09 -1.29 27.18
N LEU A 621 13.09 -1.53 26.33
CA LEU A 621 14.23 -2.38 26.67
C LEU A 621 15.35 -1.62 27.41
N ALA A 622 15.20 -0.33 27.66
CA ALA A 622 16.12 0.45 28.47
C ALA A 622 16.27 -0.15 29.89
N PRO A 623 17.45 -0.02 30.52
CA PRO A 623 17.75 -0.63 31.80
C PRO A 623 16.69 -0.33 32.87
N GLY A 624 16.22 -1.36 33.58
CA GLY A 624 15.29 -1.24 34.70
C GLY A 624 13.81 -1.03 34.34
N ARG A 625 13.41 -1.12 33.07
CA ARG A 625 12.02 -0.90 32.64
C ARG A 625 11.19 -2.17 32.47
N THR A 626 11.60 -3.07 31.57
CA THR A 626 10.92 -4.35 31.35
C THR A 626 11.95 -5.48 31.35
N GLY A 627 11.57 -6.71 31.69
CA GLY A 627 12.43 -7.88 31.50
C GLY A 627 12.46 -8.32 30.03
N ARG A 628 11.27 -8.33 29.40
CA ARG A 628 11.05 -8.85 28.05
C ARG A 628 10.01 -8.02 27.27
N LEU A 629 10.13 -7.96 25.95
CA LEU A 629 9.20 -7.27 25.05
C LEU A 629 8.70 -8.23 23.96
N ALA A 630 7.40 -8.48 23.91
CA ALA A 630 6.76 -9.17 22.81
C ALA A 630 6.37 -8.16 21.73
N VAL A 631 6.94 -8.28 20.53
CA VAL A 631 6.62 -7.45 19.37
C VAL A 631 5.71 -8.26 18.45
N CYS A 632 4.46 -7.84 18.31
CA CYS A 632 3.41 -8.56 17.59
C CYS A 632 3.04 -7.81 16.29
N GLY A 633 3.49 -8.30 15.13
CA GLY A 633 3.20 -7.71 13.82
C GLY A 633 2.09 -8.42 13.04
N HIS A 634 1.04 -7.70 12.66
CA HIS A 634 -0.04 -8.19 11.78
C HIS A 634 0.17 -7.73 10.35
N SER A 635 0.15 -8.63 9.35
CA SER A 635 0.07 -8.24 7.94
C SER A 635 1.18 -7.23 7.53
N GLN A 636 0.84 -6.01 7.11
CA GLN A 636 1.81 -4.93 6.86
C GLN A 636 2.60 -4.51 8.11
N GLY A 637 1.99 -4.60 9.30
CA GLY A 637 2.67 -4.40 10.57
C GLY A 637 3.85 -5.35 10.76
N SER A 638 3.79 -6.58 10.22
CA SER A 638 4.91 -7.52 10.20
C SER A 638 6.10 -7.02 9.37
N LEU A 639 5.86 -6.24 8.31
CA LEU A 639 6.95 -5.64 7.53
C LEU A 639 7.60 -4.47 8.29
N LEU A 640 6.78 -3.64 8.95
CA LEU A 640 7.27 -2.51 9.74
C LEU A 640 8.12 -2.97 10.93
N THR A 641 7.63 -3.94 11.70
CA THR A 641 8.38 -4.50 12.83
C THR A 641 9.61 -5.28 12.36
N PHE A 642 9.52 -6.02 11.26
CA PHE A 642 10.69 -6.66 10.64
C PHE A 642 11.76 -5.64 10.26
N ALA A 643 11.38 -4.53 9.61
CA ALA A 643 12.31 -3.46 9.24
C ALA A 643 12.98 -2.81 10.45
N ALA A 644 12.22 -2.52 11.51
CA ALA A 644 12.75 -1.96 12.76
C ALA A 644 13.75 -2.93 13.43
N LEU A 645 13.39 -4.21 13.54
CA LEU A 645 14.24 -5.22 14.18
C LEU A 645 15.52 -5.50 13.37
N VAL A 646 15.45 -5.54 12.03
CA VAL A 646 16.64 -5.67 11.16
C VAL A 646 17.59 -4.49 11.35
N ARG A 647 17.07 -3.27 11.56
CA ARG A 647 17.90 -2.09 11.83
C ARG A 647 18.54 -2.13 13.22
N LEU A 648 17.81 -2.55 14.24
CA LEU A 648 18.36 -2.77 15.59
C LEU A 648 19.43 -3.85 15.58
N ALA A 649 19.23 -4.95 14.83
CA ALA A 649 20.20 -6.03 14.69
C ALA A 649 21.53 -5.58 14.06
N ALA A 650 21.47 -4.58 13.17
CA ALA A 650 22.64 -4.06 12.48
C ALA A 650 23.46 -3.08 13.31
N SER A 651 22.88 -2.44 14.33
CA SER A 651 23.65 -1.62 15.28
C SER A 651 24.30 -2.53 16.33
N PRO A 652 25.63 -2.52 16.48
CA PRO A 652 26.30 -3.30 17.52
C PRO A 652 25.83 -2.96 18.94
N ALA A 653 25.42 -1.70 19.18
CA ALA A 653 24.90 -1.25 20.47
C ALA A 653 23.51 -1.81 20.77
N ASP A 654 22.63 -1.83 19.76
CA ASP A 654 21.24 -2.28 19.94
C ASP A 654 21.07 -3.80 19.77
N ARG A 655 22.01 -4.51 19.14
CA ARG A 655 21.88 -5.95 18.86
C ARG A 655 21.66 -6.78 20.12
N ALA A 656 22.26 -6.40 21.25
CA ALA A 656 22.07 -7.08 22.54
C ALA A 656 20.64 -6.93 23.09
N LEU A 657 19.88 -5.92 22.68
CA LEU A 657 18.49 -5.75 23.07
C LEU A 657 17.60 -6.86 22.51
N LEU A 658 17.96 -7.44 21.37
CA LEU A 658 17.18 -8.49 20.69
C LEU A 658 17.09 -9.78 21.49
N ASP A 659 18.01 -10.03 22.42
CA ASP A 659 17.97 -11.18 23.34
C ASP A 659 16.70 -11.19 24.22
N ARG A 660 16.11 -10.01 24.44
CA ARG A 660 14.90 -9.79 25.26
C ARG A 660 13.65 -9.55 24.41
N VAL A 661 13.74 -9.73 23.10
CA VAL A 661 12.62 -9.57 22.17
C VAL A 661 12.00 -10.93 21.84
N ALA A 662 10.71 -11.06 22.10
CA ALA A 662 9.85 -12.12 21.60
C ALA A 662 9.13 -11.62 20.35
N TYR A 663 9.40 -12.17 19.17
CA TYR A 663 8.80 -11.69 17.93
C TYR A 663 7.65 -12.61 17.48
N LEU A 664 6.44 -12.06 17.36
CA LEU A 664 5.27 -12.79 16.88
C LEU A 664 4.74 -12.14 15.61
N THR A 665 4.79 -12.83 14.48
CA THR A 665 4.13 -12.37 13.26
C THR A 665 2.87 -13.17 13.00
N PHE A 666 1.85 -12.53 12.42
CA PHE A 666 0.61 -13.21 12.13
C PHE A 666 -0.09 -12.56 10.96
N GLY A 667 -0.84 -13.35 10.18
CA GLY A 667 -1.33 -12.88 8.89
C GLY A 667 -0.18 -12.34 8.01
N SER A 668 1.04 -12.86 8.18
CA SER A 668 2.27 -12.21 7.69
C SER A 668 2.47 -12.40 6.18
N GLN A 669 2.82 -11.29 5.51
CA GLN A 669 3.10 -11.23 4.07
C GLN A 669 4.59 -11.42 3.73
N LEU A 670 5.46 -11.52 4.74
CA LEU A 670 6.92 -11.43 4.59
C LEU A 670 7.48 -12.37 3.52
N GLN A 671 7.09 -13.65 3.56
CA GLN A 671 7.60 -14.64 2.60
C GLN A 671 6.69 -14.76 1.36
N VAL A 672 5.37 -14.79 1.56
CA VAL A 672 4.42 -15.08 0.46
C VAL A 672 4.26 -13.94 -0.54
N MET A 673 4.60 -12.71 -0.15
CA MET A 673 4.50 -11.52 -1.00
C MET A 673 5.79 -10.71 -1.01
N PHE A 674 6.28 -10.26 0.16
CA PHE A 674 7.40 -9.31 0.20
C PHE A 674 8.70 -9.92 -0.30
N ALA A 675 9.03 -11.15 0.08
CA ALA A 675 10.21 -11.82 -0.43
C ALA A 675 10.20 -12.03 -1.94
N ARG A 676 9.01 -12.22 -2.52
CA ARG A 676 8.84 -12.51 -3.93
C ARG A 676 8.73 -11.23 -4.76
N GLY A 677 8.09 -10.20 -4.22
CA GLY A 677 7.91 -8.90 -4.86
C GLY A 677 9.11 -7.98 -4.69
N PHE A 678 9.77 -8.02 -3.53
CA PHE A 678 10.82 -7.08 -3.11
C PHE A 678 12.07 -7.83 -2.58
N PRO A 679 12.68 -8.71 -3.40
CA PRO A 679 13.69 -9.67 -2.98
C PRO A 679 15.01 -9.06 -2.47
N ALA A 680 15.28 -7.78 -2.72
CA ALA A 680 16.44 -7.09 -2.16
C ALA A 680 16.25 -6.70 -0.67
N TYR A 681 15.00 -6.55 -0.23
CA TYR A 681 14.64 -5.99 1.07
C TYR A 681 14.18 -7.06 2.06
N VAL A 682 13.31 -7.95 1.60
CA VAL A 682 12.90 -9.14 2.35
C VAL A 682 13.41 -10.34 1.57
N ASN A 683 14.22 -11.18 2.19
CA ASN A 683 14.73 -12.39 1.56
C ASN A 683 15.11 -13.43 2.61
N ARG A 684 15.46 -14.62 2.13
CA ARG A 684 15.82 -15.74 2.99
C ARG A 684 16.98 -15.41 3.93
N ALA A 685 18.03 -14.74 3.44
CA ALA A 685 19.19 -14.40 4.25
C ALA A 685 18.82 -13.42 5.37
N ALA A 686 17.98 -12.42 5.07
CA ALA A 686 17.55 -11.43 6.05
C ALA A 686 16.65 -12.05 7.12
N VAL A 687 15.70 -12.90 6.71
CA VAL A 687 14.83 -13.64 7.62
C VAL A 687 15.64 -14.59 8.50
N THR A 688 16.59 -15.32 7.93
CA THR A 688 17.46 -16.26 8.68
C THR A 688 18.38 -15.52 9.65
N ALA A 689 18.99 -14.41 9.22
CA ALA A 689 19.87 -13.61 10.07
C ALA A 689 19.10 -13.06 11.27
N LEU A 690 17.93 -12.44 11.03
CA LEU A 690 17.10 -11.92 12.13
C LEU A 690 16.62 -13.03 13.06
N TYR A 691 16.23 -14.20 12.54
CA TYR A 691 15.85 -15.34 13.37
C TYR A 691 17.00 -15.78 14.30
N GLY A 692 18.23 -15.78 13.79
CA GLY A 692 19.44 -16.05 14.58
C GLY A 692 19.72 -14.95 15.62
N ASP A 693 19.58 -13.68 15.25
CA ASP A 693 19.76 -12.54 16.16
C ASP A 693 18.73 -12.51 17.29
N LEU A 694 17.52 -13.02 17.05
CA LEU A 694 16.48 -13.23 18.06
C LEU A 694 16.68 -14.53 18.87
N ARG A 695 17.77 -15.28 18.66
CA ARG A 695 18.04 -16.59 19.28
C ARG A 695 16.89 -17.60 19.12
N GLY A 696 16.16 -17.54 18.01
CA GLY A 696 15.01 -18.39 17.75
C GLY A 696 13.70 -17.95 18.44
N ASN A 697 13.67 -16.79 19.12
CA ASN A 697 12.46 -16.21 19.72
C ASN A 697 11.58 -15.52 18.66
N TRP A 698 11.24 -16.24 17.58
CA TRP A 698 10.29 -15.79 16.58
C TRP A 698 9.29 -16.89 16.24
N ARG A 699 8.00 -16.59 16.33
CA ARG A 699 6.89 -17.44 15.85
C ARG A 699 6.04 -16.73 14.82
N ASN A 700 5.44 -17.51 13.91
CA ASN A 700 4.51 -16.98 12.92
C ASN A 700 3.21 -17.78 12.83
N LEU A 701 2.07 -17.10 12.91
CA LEU A 701 0.74 -17.70 12.86
C LEU A 701 0.07 -17.43 11.50
N TYR A 702 -0.44 -18.47 10.83
CA TYR A 702 -1.13 -18.29 9.54
C TYR A 702 -2.27 -19.30 9.32
N ARG A 703 -3.18 -18.95 8.41
CA ARG A 703 -4.29 -19.79 7.96
C ARG A 703 -4.22 -20.00 6.45
N ASP A 704 -4.61 -21.18 5.96
CA ASP A 704 -4.64 -21.46 4.51
C ASP A 704 -5.78 -20.74 3.76
N THR A 705 -6.78 -20.28 4.50
CA THR A 705 -7.89 -19.44 4.02
C THR A 705 -7.50 -17.96 3.89
N ASP A 706 -6.32 -17.58 4.38
CA ASP A 706 -5.83 -16.20 4.34
C ASP A 706 -5.24 -15.85 2.95
N ALA A 707 -5.91 -14.93 2.26
CA ALA A 707 -5.50 -14.46 0.93
C ALA A 707 -4.23 -13.60 0.96
N LEU A 708 -3.79 -13.08 2.11
CA LEU A 708 -2.62 -12.20 2.19
C LEU A 708 -1.43 -12.90 2.86
N ALA A 709 -1.69 -13.83 3.77
CA ALA A 709 -0.66 -14.46 4.58
C ALA A 709 -0.16 -15.82 4.08
N GLY A 710 0.85 -16.34 4.77
CA GLY A 710 1.30 -17.73 4.72
C GLY A 710 2.50 -17.97 5.65
N PRO A 711 3.22 -19.09 5.46
CA PRO A 711 4.39 -19.41 6.26
C PRO A 711 5.52 -18.40 6.00
N VAL A 712 6.36 -18.13 7.01
CA VAL A 712 7.48 -17.18 6.91
C VAL A 712 8.83 -17.87 7.09
N LEU A 713 8.91 -18.81 8.03
CA LEU A 713 10.15 -19.43 8.53
C LEU A 713 10.32 -20.89 8.07
N SER A 714 9.26 -21.48 7.55
CA SER A 714 9.16 -22.85 7.05
C SER A 714 8.75 -22.85 5.58
N TRP A 715 9.32 -23.73 4.77
CA TRP A 715 8.89 -23.86 3.37
C TRP A 715 9.20 -25.23 2.78
N ARG A 716 8.48 -25.60 1.73
CA ARG A 716 8.60 -26.91 1.07
C ARG A 716 9.63 -26.89 -0.06
N ARG A 717 10.54 -27.86 -0.12
CA ARG A 717 11.30 -28.19 -1.35
C ARG A 717 10.61 -29.32 -2.12
N PRO A 718 10.47 -29.20 -3.45
CA PRO A 718 9.82 -30.22 -4.29
C PRO A 718 10.47 -31.62 -4.24
N ALA A 719 11.75 -31.72 -3.83
CA ALA A 719 12.52 -32.97 -3.88
C ALA A 719 12.83 -33.62 -2.52
N THR A 720 12.69 -32.90 -1.40
CA THR A 720 13.20 -33.35 -0.07
C THR A 720 12.23 -33.11 1.09
N GLY A 721 10.99 -32.67 0.82
CA GLY A 721 10.03 -32.29 1.87
C GLY A 721 10.23 -30.87 2.39
N TRP A 722 9.66 -30.57 3.56
CA TRP A 722 9.74 -29.27 4.21
C TRP A 722 11.16 -29.02 4.76
N ILE A 723 11.71 -27.84 4.50
CA ILE A 723 13.01 -27.39 4.99
C ILE A 723 12.80 -26.04 5.68
N GLU A 724 13.33 -25.92 6.89
CA GLU A 724 13.45 -24.66 7.62
C GLU A 724 14.74 -23.92 7.25
N ALA A 725 14.86 -22.68 7.73
CA ALA A 725 16.08 -21.89 7.68
C ALA A 725 17.33 -22.72 8.11
N PRO A 726 18.53 -22.46 7.54
CA PRO A 726 19.74 -23.19 7.89
C PRO A 726 20.00 -23.18 9.40
N GLY A 727 20.03 -24.37 10.04
CA GLY A 727 20.29 -24.54 11.48
C GLY A 727 19.14 -25.15 12.30
N ALA A 728 17.95 -25.29 11.73
CA ALA A 728 16.83 -25.93 12.43
C ALA A 728 16.88 -27.48 12.30
N PRO A 729 16.58 -28.23 13.39
CA PRO A 729 16.48 -29.68 13.36
C PRO A 729 15.34 -30.17 12.44
N VAL A 730 15.37 -31.47 12.12
CA VAL A 730 14.27 -32.15 11.41
C VAL A 730 12.94 -31.84 12.11
N LEU A 731 11.92 -31.45 11.33
CA LEU A 731 10.60 -31.07 11.84
C LEU A 731 10.06 -32.05 12.89
N ASP A 732 9.91 -31.57 14.12
CA ASP A 732 8.89 -32.10 15.01
C ASP A 732 7.54 -31.59 14.51
N ARG A 733 6.91 -32.36 13.62
CA ARG A 733 5.51 -32.11 13.26
C ARG A 733 4.64 -32.47 14.46
N ALA A 734 4.42 -31.50 15.33
CA ALA A 734 3.39 -31.59 16.36
C ALA A 734 2.05 -31.22 15.72
N SER A 735 1.17 -32.21 15.59
CA SER A 735 -0.21 -32.02 15.15
C SER A 735 -1.12 -32.10 16.35
N GLU A 736 -1.79 -31.00 16.64
CA GLU A 736 -2.84 -30.93 17.66
C GLU A 736 -4.18 -30.60 16.99
N PRO A 737 -5.31 -30.90 17.62
CA PRO A 737 -6.61 -30.52 17.06
C PRO A 737 -6.65 -29.02 16.74
N GLY A 738 -6.83 -28.68 15.46
CA GLY A 738 -6.92 -27.29 15.01
C GLY A 738 -5.60 -26.56 14.78
N ARG A 739 -4.45 -27.19 15.02
CA ARG A 739 -3.15 -26.56 14.79
C ARG A 739 -2.09 -27.55 14.36
N GLU A 740 -1.35 -27.19 13.33
CA GLU A 740 -0.14 -27.91 12.92
C GLU A 740 1.08 -27.01 13.06
N ARG A 741 2.09 -27.49 13.79
CA ARG A 741 3.37 -26.77 13.96
C ARG A 741 4.39 -27.27 12.96
N TYR A 742 5.01 -26.32 12.25
CA TYR A 742 6.10 -26.52 11.31
C TYR A 742 7.31 -25.71 11.81
N GLY A 743 7.95 -26.24 12.86
CA GLY A 743 8.91 -25.51 13.68
C GLY A 743 8.33 -24.19 14.19
N PRO A 744 8.92 -23.04 13.83
CA PRO A 744 8.44 -21.74 14.31
C PRO A 744 7.21 -21.20 13.55
N ASP A 745 6.77 -21.83 12.46
CA ASP A 745 5.52 -21.50 11.76
C ASP A 745 4.36 -22.38 12.24
N TRP A 746 3.27 -21.77 12.70
CA TRP A 746 2.10 -22.46 13.18
C TRP A 746 0.92 -22.23 12.23
N ARG A 747 0.46 -23.33 11.64
CA ARG A 747 -0.72 -23.34 10.78
C ARG A 747 -1.96 -23.57 11.63
N ILE A 748 -2.82 -22.57 11.69
CA ILE A 748 -4.07 -22.60 12.46
C ILE A 748 -5.22 -23.00 11.54
N ALA A 749 -6.13 -23.85 12.03
CA ALA A 749 -7.34 -24.22 11.32
C ALA A 749 -8.34 -23.06 11.24
N ASP A 750 -9.08 -23.01 10.13
CA ASP A 750 -10.14 -22.03 9.91
C ASP A 750 -11.35 -22.71 9.26
N PRO A 751 -12.46 -22.92 9.99
CA PRO A 751 -12.73 -22.46 11.35
C PRO A 751 -12.03 -23.32 12.43
N LEU A 752 -11.93 -22.77 13.64
CA LEU A 752 -11.38 -23.46 14.81
C LEU A 752 -12.16 -24.75 15.13
N PRO A 753 -11.50 -25.77 15.70
CA PRO A 753 -12.19 -26.93 16.23
C PRO A 753 -13.16 -26.54 17.35
N PRO A 754 -14.30 -27.24 17.47
CA PRO A 754 -15.15 -27.10 18.64
C PRO A 754 -14.43 -27.50 19.92
N ALA A 755 -14.78 -26.83 21.03
CA ALA A 755 -14.34 -27.25 22.36
C ALA A 755 -14.86 -28.65 22.72
N ASP A 756 -16.07 -29.00 22.27
CA ASP A 756 -16.63 -30.35 22.35
C ASP A 756 -17.20 -30.78 20.98
N PRO A 757 -16.52 -31.70 20.27
CA PRO A 757 -16.99 -32.22 18.98
C PRO A 757 -18.31 -32.99 19.05
N THR A 758 -18.69 -33.50 20.23
CA THR A 758 -19.91 -34.31 20.41
C THR A 758 -21.17 -33.47 20.58
N LEU A 759 -21.02 -32.20 20.95
CA LEU A 759 -22.12 -31.27 21.23
C LEU A 759 -22.42 -30.30 20.07
N GLN A 760 -21.68 -30.38 18.95
CA GLN A 760 -21.90 -29.50 17.80
C GLN A 760 -22.39 -30.26 16.55
N GLU A 761 -23.64 -30.03 16.18
CA GLU A 761 -24.21 -30.49 14.90
C GLU A 761 -23.68 -29.70 13.69
N SER A 762 -23.13 -28.50 13.90
CA SER A 762 -22.52 -27.67 12.85
C SER A 762 -21.44 -26.74 13.41
N CYS A 763 -20.55 -26.26 12.54
CA CYS A 763 -19.50 -25.31 12.95
C CYS A 763 -20.12 -23.92 13.21
N LEU A 764 -20.09 -23.50 14.48
CA LEU A 764 -20.65 -22.21 14.94
C LEU A 764 -19.74 -21.01 14.64
N LEU A 765 -18.46 -21.23 14.35
CA LEU A 765 -17.49 -20.17 14.13
C LEU A 765 -17.38 -19.82 12.63
N PRO A 766 -17.39 -18.52 12.28
CA PRO A 766 -17.20 -18.08 10.90
C PRO A 766 -15.76 -18.32 10.44
N LEU A 767 -15.54 -18.28 9.12
CA LEU A 767 -14.19 -18.21 8.57
C LEU A 767 -13.57 -16.86 8.93
N ARG A 768 -12.46 -16.87 9.65
CA ARG A 768 -11.77 -15.66 10.11
C ARG A 768 -10.79 -15.11 9.07
N GLY A 769 -10.25 -15.97 8.19
CA GLY A 769 -9.31 -15.57 7.14
C GLY A 769 -8.16 -14.74 7.69
N HIS A 770 -8.08 -13.48 7.27
CA HIS A 770 -6.98 -12.55 7.61
C HIS A 770 -7.13 -11.80 8.95
N GLY A 771 -8.28 -11.90 9.64
CA GLY A 771 -8.56 -11.17 10.89
C GLY A 771 -8.51 -12.05 12.15
N GLU A 772 -8.72 -11.45 13.32
CA GLU A 772 -9.02 -12.17 14.57
C GLU A 772 -8.01 -13.29 14.94
N TYR A 773 -6.72 -13.01 14.82
CA TYR A 773 -5.67 -13.96 15.24
C TYR A 773 -5.51 -14.04 16.77
N TRP A 774 -5.70 -12.94 17.49
CA TRP A 774 -5.59 -12.88 18.96
C TRP A 774 -6.77 -13.53 19.70
N LEU A 775 -7.89 -13.75 19.00
CA LEU A 775 -9.03 -14.54 19.51
C LEU A 775 -8.79 -16.06 19.40
N ASP A 776 -7.65 -16.45 18.84
CA ASP A 776 -7.25 -17.85 18.70
C ASP A 776 -6.45 -18.30 19.92
N PRO A 777 -6.74 -19.45 20.54
CA PRO A 777 -5.92 -19.97 21.65
C PRO A 777 -4.43 -20.09 21.29
N ALA A 778 -4.12 -20.37 20.01
CA ALA A 778 -2.76 -20.45 19.51
C ALA A 778 -1.96 -19.15 19.70
N TRP A 779 -2.61 -18.00 19.82
CA TRP A 779 -1.98 -16.72 20.13
C TRP A 779 -1.22 -16.75 21.46
N TYR A 780 -1.93 -17.07 22.54
CA TYR A 780 -1.39 -17.06 23.89
C TYR A 780 -0.36 -18.17 24.08
N GLU A 781 -0.58 -19.30 23.42
CA GLU A 781 0.38 -20.40 23.43
C GLU A 781 1.68 -20.04 22.70
N ALA A 782 1.60 -19.27 21.61
CA ALA A 782 2.80 -18.78 20.91
C ALA A 782 3.57 -17.77 21.76
N LEU A 783 2.87 -16.88 22.48
CA LEU A 783 3.51 -15.96 23.43
C LEU A 783 4.17 -16.72 24.59
N ALA A 784 3.51 -17.74 25.13
CA ALA A 784 4.08 -18.58 26.18
C ALA A 784 5.33 -19.33 25.70
N ASP A 785 5.31 -19.90 24.49
CA ASP A 785 6.45 -20.56 23.85
C ASP A 785 7.64 -19.60 23.61
N LEU A 786 7.35 -18.30 23.46
CA LEU A 786 8.33 -17.22 23.36
C LEU A 786 8.80 -16.69 24.73
N GLY A 787 8.43 -17.35 25.84
CA GLY A 787 8.80 -16.93 27.20
C GLY A 787 7.97 -15.76 27.73
N CYS A 788 6.79 -15.50 27.17
CA CYS A 788 5.80 -14.54 27.64
C CYS A 788 4.50 -15.28 28.05
N PRO A 789 4.54 -16.12 29.11
CA PRO A 789 3.39 -16.94 29.50
C PRO A 789 2.26 -16.08 30.09
N ARG A 790 1.02 -16.47 29.80
CA ARG A 790 -0.16 -15.97 30.50
C ARG A 790 -0.26 -16.65 31.86
N ALA A 791 -0.51 -15.90 32.93
CA ALA A 791 -0.95 -16.52 34.18
C ALA A 791 -2.33 -17.15 33.93
N VAL A 792 -2.39 -18.48 33.95
CA VAL A 792 -3.66 -19.17 34.05
C VAL A 792 -4.23 -18.76 35.39
N ALA A 793 -5.29 -17.96 35.38
CA ALA A 793 -6.11 -17.83 36.57
C ALA A 793 -6.64 -19.23 36.86
N HIS A 794 -5.99 -19.94 37.78
CA HIS A 794 -6.56 -21.09 38.44
C HIS A 794 -7.82 -20.57 39.14
N ARG A 795 -8.94 -20.54 38.43
CA ARG A 795 -10.21 -20.84 39.06
C ARG A 795 -10.10 -22.31 39.44
N THR A 796 -9.47 -22.57 40.59
CA THR A 796 -9.83 -23.72 41.40
C THR A 796 -11.31 -23.52 41.72
N ALA A 797 -12.18 -23.95 40.81
CA ALA A 797 -13.46 -24.45 41.22
C ALA A 797 -13.11 -25.65 42.11
N SER A 798 -13.05 -25.42 43.42
CA SER A 798 -13.06 -26.53 44.36
C SER A 798 -14.25 -27.41 43.97
N PRO A 799 -14.06 -28.72 43.74
CA PRO A 799 -15.14 -29.65 43.45
C PRO A 799 -16.24 -29.67 44.53
N ASP A 800 -15.95 -29.09 45.70
CA ASP A 800 -16.83 -29.12 46.87
C ASP A 800 -17.98 -28.10 46.85
N ALA A 801 -18.04 -27.18 45.88
CA ALA A 801 -19.20 -26.27 45.76
C ALA A 801 -20.41 -26.89 45.03
N ALA A 802 -20.30 -28.13 44.54
CA ALA A 802 -21.37 -28.86 43.86
C ALA A 802 -21.99 -30.00 44.70
N GLN A 803 -21.82 -30.01 46.03
CA GLN A 803 -22.42 -31.02 46.93
C GLN A 803 -23.57 -30.48 47.79
N GLY A 804 -24.26 -29.43 47.34
CA GLY A 804 -25.37 -28.79 48.06
C GLY A 804 -26.76 -28.95 47.43
N LEU A 805 -26.98 -29.87 46.50
CA LEU A 805 -28.30 -30.08 45.89
C LEU A 805 -28.79 -31.52 46.14
N PRO A 806 -29.96 -31.70 46.79
CA PRO A 806 -30.47 -33.03 47.11
C PRO A 806 -30.93 -33.76 45.84
N PRO A 807 -30.67 -35.08 45.72
CA PRO A 807 -31.07 -35.85 44.55
C PRO A 807 -32.52 -36.30 44.68
N GLY A 808 -33.36 -35.90 43.73
CA GLY A 808 -34.67 -36.51 43.54
C GLY A 808 -35.79 -35.52 43.24
N GLN A 809 -35.98 -35.22 41.95
CA GLN A 809 -37.29 -35.24 41.27
C GLN A 809 -37.07 -34.84 39.81
N GLY A 810 -36.99 -35.86 38.95
CA GLY A 810 -37.25 -35.66 37.53
C GLY A 810 -38.76 -35.62 37.31
N GLY A 811 -39.22 -34.69 36.48
CA GLY A 811 -40.56 -34.72 35.90
C GLY A 811 -41.31 -33.39 36.01
N GLN A 812 -41.42 -32.72 34.85
CA GLN A 812 -42.50 -31.80 34.46
C GLN A 812 -42.82 -30.61 35.38
N ALA A 813 -42.46 -29.41 34.94
CA ALA A 813 -43.30 -28.22 35.10
C ALA A 813 -42.90 -27.18 34.04
N GLY A 814 -43.77 -27.01 33.03
CA GLY A 814 -43.71 -25.85 32.14
C GLY A 814 -44.01 -24.59 32.94
N MET A 815 -43.23 -23.53 32.74
CA MET A 815 -43.53 -22.25 33.35
C MET A 815 -44.38 -21.41 32.41
N VAL A 816 -45.62 -21.25 32.84
CA VAL A 816 -46.64 -20.34 32.36
C VAL A 816 -46.14 -18.91 32.48
N VAL A 817 -46.36 -18.12 31.43
CA VAL A 817 -46.21 -16.66 31.41
C VAL A 817 -47.39 -16.08 32.14
N ASP A 818 -47.15 -15.37 33.24
CA ASP A 818 -48.17 -14.59 33.95
C ASP A 818 -47.79 -13.10 33.82
N GLU A 819 -48.47 -12.43 32.88
CA GLU A 819 -48.42 -10.97 32.71
C GLU A 819 -49.25 -10.33 33.82
N ALA A 820 -48.60 -9.55 34.69
CA ALA A 820 -49.27 -8.63 35.59
C ALA A 820 -49.22 -7.18 35.04
N PRO A 821 -50.23 -6.34 35.32
CA PRO A 821 -50.51 -5.12 34.57
C PRO A 821 -49.65 -3.93 35.01
N ASP A 822 -49.27 -3.10 34.04
CA ASP A 822 -48.59 -1.81 34.22
C ASP A 822 -49.31 -0.87 35.21
N PRO A 823 -48.59 -0.19 36.11
CA PRO A 823 -49.11 1.00 36.80
C PRO A 823 -48.92 2.27 35.93
N PRO A 824 -49.86 3.22 35.95
CA PRO A 824 -49.83 4.39 35.07
C PRO A 824 -48.95 5.53 35.62
N GLY A 825 -48.09 6.06 34.75
CA GLY A 825 -47.63 7.45 34.72
C GLY A 825 -46.51 7.85 35.70
N VAL A 826 -45.36 8.26 35.17
CA VAL A 826 -44.69 9.58 35.40
C VAL A 826 -43.46 9.72 34.48
N ASP A 827 -43.49 10.79 33.69
CA ASP A 827 -42.43 11.58 33.01
C ASP A 827 -41.17 10.96 32.40
N ALA A 828 -41.07 11.16 31.08
CA ALA A 828 -39.91 10.91 30.23
C ALA A 828 -38.76 11.90 30.50
N ARG A 829 -37.62 11.40 31.01
CA ARG A 829 -36.30 12.03 30.83
C ARG A 829 -35.19 10.98 30.70
N VAL A 830 -34.59 10.95 29.50
CA VAL A 830 -33.23 10.49 29.16
C VAL A 830 -32.86 9.06 29.55
N LEU A 831 -33.17 8.10 28.66
CA LEU A 831 -32.48 6.82 28.59
C LEU A 831 -31.18 6.99 27.78
N ALA A 832 -30.04 6.71 28.42
CA ALA A 832 -28.76 6.58 27.76
C ALA A 832 -28.79 5.38 26.80
N GLN A 833 -28.88 5.65 25.50
CA GLN A 833 -28.65 4.66 24.46
C GLN A 833 -27.15 4.32 24.43
N GLY A 834 -26.80 3.09 24.82
CA GLY A 834 -25.51 2.49 24.48
C GLY A 834 -25.52 2.05 23.00
N PRO A 835 -24.37 2.02 22.29
CA PRO A 835 -24.36 1.57 20.91
C PRO A 835 -24.60 0.07 20.84
N ALA A 836 -25.69 -0.31 20.19
CA ALA A 836 -25.99 -1.67 19.77
C ALA A 836 -25.39 -1.92 18.38
N ASP A 837 -24.09 -2.16 18.30
CA ASP A 837 -23.42 -2.57 17.05
C ASP A 837 -22.60 -3.84 17.29
N ARG A 838 -23.32 -4.96 17.44
CA ARG A 838 -22.79 -6.31 17.23
C ARG A 838 -23.81 -7.10 16.42
N LEU A 839 -23.97 -6.79 15.13
CA LEU A 839 -24.69 -7.68 14.23
C LEU A 839 -24.08 -7.73 12.82
N ALA A 840 -23.93 -8.99 12.41
CA ALA A 840 -24.10 -9.54 11.07
C ALA A 840 -23.17 -9.03 9.96
N GLN A 841 -22.22 -9.92 9.63
CA GLN A 841 -21.66 -10.09 8.30
C GLN A 841 -22.78 -10.04 7.24
N GLU A 842 -22.59 -9.23 6.21
CA GLU A 842 -23.48 -9.13 5.06
C GLU A 842 -23.65 -10.50 4.37
N GLU A 843 -24.74 -11.19 4.68
CA GLU A 843 -25.24 -12.29 3.85
C GLU A 843 -25.90 -11.69 2.61
N VAL A 844 -25.25 -11.82 1.47
CA VAL A 844 -25.88 -11.64 0.16
C VAL A 844 -26.90 -12.77 -0.02
N GLY A 845 -28.17 -12.46 0.27
CA GLY A 845 -29.29 -13.34 -0.05
C GLY A 845 -29.38 -13.53 -1.57
N ILE A 846 -29.07 -14.74 -2.03
CA ILE A 846 -29.37 -15.17 -3.39
C ILE A 846 -30.89 -15.38 -3.47
N GLY A 847 -31.61 -14.37 -3.95
CA GLY A 847 -33.01 -14.51 -4.33
C GLY A 847 -33.13 -15.42 -5.56
N GLN A 848 -33.80 -16.55 -5.40
CA GLN A 848 -34.28 -17.36 -6.52
C GLN A 848 -35.24 -16.51 -7.36
N VAL A 849 -34.83 -16.17 -8.58
CA VAL A 849 -35.74 -15.63 -9.60
C VAL A 849 -36.56 -16.80 -10.13
N GLY A 850 -37.77 -16.94 -9.60
CA GLY A 850 -38.85 -17.66 -10.26
C GLY A 850 -39.38 -16.78 -11.39
N LEU A 851 -39.17 -17.23 -12.62
CA LEU A 851 -39.94 -16.78 -13.77
C LEU A 851 -41.39 -17.20 -13.53
N ASP A 852 -42.33 -16.26 -13.57
CA ASP A 852 -43.69 -16.39 -14.13
C ASP A 852 -44.56 -15.17 -13.75
N GLY A 853 -45.17 -14.51 -14.75
CA GLY A 853 -46.30 -13.59 -14.55
C GLY A 853 -46.12 -12.16 -15.06
N VAL A 854 -46.78 -11.86 -16.17
CA VAL A 854 -46.93 -10.55 -16.83
C VAL A 854 -48.09 -9.77 -16.19
N GLY A 855 -47.97 -8.44 -16.02
CA GLY A 855 -49.13 -7.54 -15.93
C GLY A 855 -48.99 -6.32 -15.01
N GLU A 856 -49.10 -5.13 -15.62
CA GLU A 856 -49.50 -3.82 -15.04
C GLU A 856 -48.51 -3.08 -14.11
N GLN A 857 -47.81 -2.04 -14.59
CA GLN A 857 -48.21 -0.63 -14.77
C GLN A 857 -48.16 0.26 -13.50
N THR A 858 -47.23 1.23 -13.57
CA THR A 858 -47.32 2.66 -13.17
C THR A 858 -47.04 3.13 -11.73
N GLN A 859 -46.35 4.30 -11.72
CA GLN A 859 -46.20 5.34 -10.69
C GLN A 859 -45.12 5.17 -9.61
N VAL A 860 -43.98 5.82 -9.84
CA VAL A 860 -43.22 6.47 -8.76
C VAL A 860 -43.02 7.94 -9.15
N GLY A 861 -43.84 8.80 -8.53
CA GLY A 861 -43.73 10.24 -8.61
C GLY A 861 -42.58 10.75 -7.75
N VAL A 862 -41.87 11.73 -8.29
CA VAL A 862 -40.84 12.53 -7.62
C VAL A 862 -41.52 13.42 -6.57
N GLY A 863 -41.09 13.33 -5.32
CA GLY A 863 -41.47 14.24 -4.24
C GLY A 863 -40.22 14.73 -3.52
N ALA A 864 -39.79 15.95 -3.85
CA ALA A 864 -38.78 16.69 -3.12
C ALA A 864 -39.42 17.40 -1.92
N GLY A 865 -38.75 17.38 -0.78
CA GLY A 865 -39.11 18.14 0.43
C GLY A 865 -37.90 18.19 1.38
N PRO A 866 -37.28 19.37 1.60
CA PRO A 866 -36.09 19.55 2.40
C PRO A 866 -36.44 19.76 3.88
N GLU A 867 -35.47 19.50 4.77
CA GLU A 867 -35.31 19.96 6.16
C GLU A 867 -34.94 18.80 7.08
N LEU A 868 -33.65 18.63 7.33
CA LEU A 868 -33.16 18.16 8.63
C LEU A 868 -31.81 18.83 8.89
N GLY A 869 -31.80 19.60 9.98
CA GLY A 869 -30.71 20.48 10.40
C GLY A 869 -29.41 19.74 10.70
N ASP A 870 -28.35 20.49 10.45
CA ASP A 870 -26.95 20.19 10.67
C ASP A 870 -26.65 20.25 12.18
N ASP A 871 -26.42 19.10 12.81
CA ASP A 871 -25.84 19.02 14.16
C ASP A 871 -25.09 17.69 14.33
N ARG A 872 -23.86 17.65 13.80
CA ARG A 872 -22.87 16.61 14.11
C ARG A 872 -21.49 17.21 14.35
N CYS A 873 -21.36 18.01 15.40
CA CYS A 873 -20.07 18.23 16.05
C CYS A 873 -19.91 17.22 17.20
N PRO A 874 -18.95 16.28 17.16
CA PRO A 874 -18.57 15.53 18.35
C PRO A 874 -17.79 16.44 19.30
N ALA A 875 -18.18 16.44 20.58
CA ALA A 875 -17.53 17.18 21.65
C ALA A 875 -16.05 16.77 21.79
N GLN A 876 -15.14 17.75 21.69
CA GLN A 876 -13.74 17.55 22.04
C GLN A 876 -13.60 17.42 23.57
N PRO A 877 -12.89 16.41 24.11
CA PRO A 877 -12.49 16.43 25.51
C PRO A 877 -11.37 17.48 25.70
N PRO A 878 -11.34 18.23 26.81
CA PRO A 878 -10.32 19.24 27.05
C PRO A 878 -8.95 18.59 27.21
N VAL A 879 -7.99 19.04 26.40
CA VAL A 879 -6.56 18.74 26.55
C VAL A 879 -6.03 19.57 27.72
N GLY A 880 -5.76 18.91 28.85
CA GLY A 880 -4.98 19.51 29.94
C GLY A 880 -3.51 19.55 29.57
N VAL A 881 -3.03 20.67 29.06
CA VAL A 881 -1.58 20.94 28.93
C VAL A 881 -1.07 21.35 30.30
N ALA A 882 -0.21 20.53 30.92
CA ALA A 882 0.57 20.94 32.07
C ALA A 882 1.75 21.78 31.56
N ASP A 883 1.65 23.10 31.71
CA ASP A 883 2.73 24.04 31.42
C ASP A 883 3.82 23.91 32.51
N PRO A 884 5.13 23.88 32.19
CA PRO A 884 6.18 23.88 33.20
C PRO A 884 6.27 25.27 33.83
N GLY A 885 5.94 25.38 35.12
CA GLY A 885 6.00 26.62 35.88
C GLY A 885 7.36 27.33 35.77
N ALA A 886 7.30 28.57 35.32
CA ALA A 886 8.43 29.49 35.32
C ALA A 886 8.86 29.82 36.76
N GLN A 887 10.16 29.68 37.01
CA GLN A 887 10.84 30.15 38.20
C GLN A 887 10.71 31.68 38.31
N HIS A 888 10.14 32.18 39.41
CA HIS A 888 10.41 33.52 39.89
C HIS A 888 11.44 33.43 41.02
N ARG A 889 12.63 33.95 40.75
CA ARG A 889 13.61 34.33 41.78
C ARG A 889 13.09 35.56 42.50
N GLN A 890 13.33 35.59 43.80
CA GLN A 890 13.40 36.81 44.59
C GLN A 890 14.52 37.72 44.07
N GLU A 891 14.27 39.02 44.25
CA GLU A 891 15.10 40.22 43.99
C GLU A 891 15.07 40.81 42.57
#